data_AF-A0A4R5ED44-F1
#
_entry.id   AF-A0A4R5ED44-F1
#
_cell.length_a   1.000
_cell.length_b   1.000
_cell.length_c   1.000
_cell.angle_alpha   90.00
_cell.angle_beta   90.00
_cell.angle_gamma   90.00
#
_symmetry.space_group_name_H-M   'P 1'
#
loop_
_entity.id
_entity.type
_entity.pdbx_description
1 polymer ?
#
loop_
_entity_poly.entity_id
_entity_poly.type
_entity_poly.pdbx_seq_one_letter_code
_entity_poly.pdbx_strand_id
1 'polypeptide(L)'
;MRRRQGPVFPGYLMILLVALLGLALQVSPQTTQVVQDWALPVIVVCMLLIPLVLAWEKGQERRNLARPGWRGDRSPYPGLDAFTEDDDGVFFGRDGEIRELVERLRPGSEPRSIAVTGPSGVGKSSLLHAGLLPRLVQQRRWIVVPSMTPEDDPFRCLAQCLADVLGADAEEIAGELRREPARLRRRVDGLRRGRRNRSVLIVVDQAEELLTLTEGDQRDAFLGMLRATLDADPKLWVVLVFRAEFLTTFLSGGFADMFRHPFTVTALDRAALRTVIREPAERAGVTFEPPELVAQMAEDTGDGTALPLLAYLLHELYLRAGRNGTITLEDYRRAGGVDGALTRRADRLMGELEALEPAPPVLQTLVKFVKFTEGRPTRRRVASRELDDAGRQVVDAFVRERLCTSGRDGDEAVFEVSHEALFSAWAPLRQTIALHAEVLRRIADLEQWAAEWDRYGRQEAYLLRGERLSAARKWVAEAEGLAAIEPLALEFVEISHRSDGAAMRRLADSIARQALAGYLTDPEHSLLLALAAHEECAPTPLARRALSAALAVSRVRGVLRGHGDQIWSVAWSPDGRLIATASSDRTIRLWDGAGAEVAVLRGHEAAVVSVAWSPDGLRLASASDDGTVRVWDVAARARVALLRGHGDMVWGVAWSPDGTRLASASRDGDVRIWDPADGATTATLSGHGGWVRGVAWSPDGTRLASASDDRTVRIWDAVTRRCTAVLEGHDETVRMVAWSPDGTGLASCSYDRTVRIWDAATGACGRVLHGHGRLVWAVSWSPDGTRLATASHDRTIRIWPAVAGSELAVLRGHGEPLRAVAWSPDGSRLATGSNDRTVRFWDAERAAEVAVLRGHAGTVAAVDWSAAGVLASASYDRTVRVWADDGPRVLSGHTDEVWDVAWSPDGTRLATSSRDRTVRVWTADGAEEAVLDGHDDWVRAVAWSPDGTRLASASDDRTIRLQDRDGSAPLVLRGHEDTVRAVCWSPDGARLASAAQDGTVLIWEAGTGLRLTVLSVPGGAARALAWSPDGAHIAALSGDHEVRVWSAAEGAEVSVLSGHDGWVWSVAWSPDGRVLATTSTDRTVRLWDAPAGRELAVAAVHDDEVWDVAWSPDGTRIATASGDRTVRIWEAVTDGAALVERARSRVFRRLTPDERHALMIPAPRPAPEGTEDAQRPERANR
;
A
#
# COMPACT_ATOMS: atom_id res chain seq x y z
N MET A 1 -20.10 -11.03 56.24
CA MET A 1 -20.92 -11.85 57.17
C MET A 1 -20.07 -12.24 58.38
N ARG A 2 -20.68 -12.20 59.58
CA ARG A 2 -20.11 -12.50 60.92
C ARG A 2 -18.94 -11.61 61.40
N ARG A 3 -19.33 -10.54 62.10
CA ARG A 3 -18.56 -9.88 63.16
C ARG A 3 -17.90 -10.94 64.06
N ARG A 4 -16.58 -10.87 64.25
CA ARG A 4 -15.92 -11.41 65.46
C ARG A 4 -15.13 -10.29 66.09
N GLN A 5 -15.74 -9.74 67.13
CA GLN A 5 -15.25 -8.69 68.00
C GLN A 5 -14.04 -9.21 68.81
N GLY A 6 -13.03 -8.38 68.98
CA GLY A 6 -12.24 -8.33 70.22
C GLY A 6 -12.43 -6.92 70.81
N PRO A 7 -12.36 -6.71 72.14
CA PRO A 7 -12.03 -7.65 73.22
C PRO A 7 -13.31 -8.13 73.92
N VAL A 8 -13.51 -9.45 74.00
CA VAL A 8 -14.77 -10.03 74.51
C VAL A 8 -14.82 -10.09 76.05
N PHE A 9 -13.81 -9.59 76.75
CA PHE A 9 -13.72 -9.74 78.20
C PHE A 9 -14.78 -8.93 78.98
N PRO A 10 -15.04 -7.64 78.68
CA PRO A 10 -16.12 -6.88 79.32
C PRO A 10 -17.50 -7.39 78.89
N GLY A 11 -17.62 -7.81 77.62
CA GLY A 11 -18.84 -8.37 77.06
C GLY A 11 -19.26 -9.69 77.72
N TYR A 12 -18.32 -10.60 77.97
CA TYR A 12 -18.59 -11.83 78.73
C TYR A 12 -18.96 -11.54 80.18
N LEU A 13 -18.31 -10.58 80.84
CA LEU A 13 -18.67 -10.18 82.21
C LEU A 13 -20.09 -9.60 82.28
N MET A 14 -20.48 -8.80 81.27
CA MET A 14 -21.82 -8.21 81.16
C MET A 14 -22.89 -9.27 80.87
N ILE A 15 -22.61 -10.21 79.96
CA ILE A 15 -23.50 -11.34 79.66
C ILE A 15 -23.65 -12.25 80.88
N LEU A 16 -22.56 -12.52 81.60
CA LEU A 16 -22.55 -13.30 82.84
C LEU A 16 -23.38 -12.60 83.94
N LEU A 17 -23.23 -11.28 84.09
CA LEU A 17 -24.02 -10.47 85.02
C LEU A 17 -25.53 -10.55 84.70
N VAL A 18 -25.90 -10.41 83.43
CA VAL A 18 -27.31 -10.48 82.98
C VAL A 18 -27.89 -11.89 83.15
N ALA A 19 -27.11 -12.93 82.84
CA ALA A 19 -27.51 -14.32 83.02
C ALA A 19 -27.72 -14.69 84.50
N LEU A 20 -26.82 -14.23 85.39
CA LEU A 20 -26.91 -14.46 86.83
C LEU A 20 -28.07 -13.68 87.47
N LEU A 21 -28.35 -12.45 87.03
CA LEU A 21 -29.55 -11.71 87.45
C LEU A 21 -30.84 -12.41 86.99
N GLY A 22 -30.85 -12.94 85.77
CA GLY A 22 -31.98 -13.71 85.23
C GLY A 22 -32.26 -15.00 86.00
N LEU A 23 -31.20 -15.73 86.39
CA LEU A 23 -31.28 -16.92 87.24
C LEU A 23 -31.75 -16.60 88.67
N ALA A 24 -31.35 -15.47 89.25
CA ALA A 24 -31.78 -15.05 90.58
C ALA A 24 -33.27 -14.67 90.65
N LEU A 25 -33.88 -14.27 89.53
CA LEU A 25 -35.28 -13.83 89.45
C LEU A 25 -36.30 -14.95 89.16
N GLN A 26 -35.86 -16.17 88.80
CA GLN A 26 -36.75 -17.26 88.31
C GLN A 26 -36.86 -18.50 89.21
N VAL A 27 -36.24 -18.56 90.40
CA VAL A 27 -36.11 -19.83 91.14
C VAL A 27 -37.03 -19.92 92.36
N SER A 28 -37.76 -21.05 92.45
CA SER A 28 -38.71 -21.41 93.52
C SER A 28 -38.02 -21.96 94.80
N PRO A 29 -38.72 -22.00 95.95
CA PRO A 29 -38.12 -22.31 97.27
C PRO A 29 -37.54 -23.72 97.48
N GLN A 30 -37.63 -24.65 96.52
CA GLN A 30 -36.96 -25.96 96.68
C GLN A 30 -35.53 -25.98 96.11
N THR A 31 -35.06 -24.85 95.54
CA THR A 31 -33.70 -24.66 94.99
C THR A 31 -33.05 -23.32 95.39
N THR A 32 -33.50 -22.68 96.48
CA THR A 32 -33.11 -21.31 96.87
C THR A 32 -31.79 -21.17 97.65
N GLN A 33 -31.22 -22.22 98.24
CA GLN A 33 -29.98 -22.10 99.03
C GLN A 33 -28.70 -22.02 98.17
N VAL A 34 -28.60 -22.81 97.11
CA VAL A 34 -27.39 -22.88 96.27
C VAL A 34 -27.21 -21.62 95.40
N VAL A 35 -28.30 -20.97 95.03
CA VAL A 35 -28.28 -19.74 94.21
C VAL A 35 -27.90 -18.52 95.04
N GLN A 36 -28.32 -18.42 96.31
CA GLN A 36 -27.96 -17.29 97.19
C GLN A 36 -26.50 -17.29 97.64
N ASP A 37 -25.90 -18.47 97.88
CA ASP A 37 -24.51 -18.55 98.38
C ASP A 37 -23.44 -18.26 97.31
N TRP A 38 -23.73 -18.52 96.03
CA TRP A 38 -22.74 -18.39 94.94
C TRP A 38 -22.99 -17.24 93.96
N ALA A 39 -24.25 -16.89 93.66
CA ALA A 39 -24.52 -15.88 92.64
C ALA A 39 -24.29 -14.44 93.13
N LEU A 40 -24.64 -14.14 94.39
CA LEU A 40 -24.54 -12.79 94.94
C LEU A 40 -23.09 -12.26 95.04
N PRO A 41 -22.10 -13.05 95.51
CA PRO A 41 -20.70 -12.61 95.53
C PRO A 41 -20.12 -12.37 94.13
N VAL A 42 -20.48 -13.21 93.16
CA VAL A 42 -19.99 -13.11 91.77
C VAL A 42 -20.56 -11.86 91.07
N ILE A 43 -21.82 -11.51 91.35
CA ILE A 43 -22.44 -10.27 90.85
C ILE A 43 -21.71 -9.03 91.38
N VAL A 44 -21.37 -8.98 92.67
CA VAL A 44 -20.62 -7.87 93.29
C VAL A 44 -19.21 -7.75 92.69
N VAL A 45 -18.51 -8.88 92.48
CA VAL A 45 -17.19 -8.90 91.84
C VAL A 45 -17.27 -8.39 90.40
N CYS A 46 -18.30 -8.77 89.64
CA CYS A 46 -18.49 -8.29 88.28
C CYS A 46 -18.78 -6.77 88.23
N MET A 47 -19.59 -6.24 89.15
CA MET A 47 -19.88 -4.80 89.23
C MET A 47 -18.65 -3.94 89.56
N LEU A 48 -17.66 -4.47 90.30
CA LEU A 48 -16.41 -3.76 90.60
C LEU A 48 -15.38 -3.87 89.47
N LEU A 49 -15.30 -5.02 88.78
CA LEU A 49 -14.31 -5.25 87.72
C LEU A 49 -14.61 -4.50 86.42
N ILE A 50 -15.88 -4.34 86.04
CA ILE A 50 -16.26 -3.65 84.79
C ILE A 50 -15.74 -2.20 84.73
N PRO A 51 -15.99 -1.32 85.72
CA PRO A 51 -15.48 0.06 85.70
C PRO A 51 -13.95 0.13 85.79
N LEU A 52 -13.30 -0.82 86.47
CA LEU A 52 -11.83 -0.88 86.56
C LEU A 52 -11.19 -1.26 85.22
N VAL A 53 -11.77 -2.22 84.49
CA VAL A 53 -11.32 -2.63 83.15
C VAL A 53 -11.56 -1.53 82.13
N LEU A 54 -12.72 -0.85 82.19
CA LEU A 54 -13.01 0.30 81.33
C LEU A 54 -12.10 1.51 81.62
N ALA A 55 -11.76 1.76 82.89
CA ALA A 55 -10.79 2.79 83.26
C ALA A 55 -9.36 2.44 82.80
N TRP A 56 -8.99 1.16 82.82
CA TRP A 56 -7.71 0.68 82.30
C TRP A 56 -7.62 0.80 80.77
N GLU A 57 -8.70 0.48 80.04
CA GLU A 57 -8.79 0.60 78.58
C GLU A 57 -8.75 2.08 78.14
N LYS A 58 -9.49 2.96 78.82
CA LYS A 58 -9.47 4.41 78.61
C LYS A 58 -8.13 5.06 79.01
N GLY A 59 -7.41 4.46 79.95
CA GLY A 59 -6.05 4.85 80.35
C GLY A 59 -4.97 4.41 79.35
N GLN A 60 -5.17 3.29 78.65
CA GLN A 60 -4.33 2.84 77.53
C GLN A 60 -4.54 3.70 76.27
N GLU A 61 -5.79 4.07 75.96
CA GLU A 61 -6.13 4.97 74.85
C GLU A 61 -5.48 6.35 74.99
N ARG A 62 -5.48 6.94 76.19
CA ARG A 62 -4.85 8.24 76.45
C ARG A 62 -3.32 8.24 76.34
N ARG A 63 -2.66 7.09 76.53
CA ARG A 63 -1.20 6.96 76.42
C ARG A 63 -0.71 6.71 74.98
N ASN A 64 -1.55 6.10 74.13
CA ASN A 64 -1.19 5.73 72.76
C ASN A 64 -1.49 6.82 71.70
N LEU A 65 -2.07 7.96 72.11
CA LEU A 65 -2.45 9.08 71.23
C LEU A 65 -1.87 10.45 71.68
N ALA A 66 -0.92 10.45 72.62
CA ALA A 66 -0.29 11.68 73.10
C ALA A 66 0.69 12.22 72.06
N ARG A 67 0.35 13.36 71.44
CA ARG A 67 1.21 14.03 70.46
C ARG A 67 2.38 14.74 71.16
N PRO A 68 3.62 14.64 70.64
CA PRO A 68 4.76 15.38 71.14
C PRO A 68 4.62 16.90 70.87
N GLY A 69 5.43 17.70 71.55
CA GLY A 69 5.49 19.14 71.31
C GLY A 69 6.10 19.47 69.94
N TRP A 70 5.48 20.39 69.20
CA TRP A 70 5.99 20.88 67.92
C TRP A 70 7.25 21.72 68.11
N ARG A 71 8.28 21.49 67.29
CA ARG A 71 9.50 22.31 67.26
C ARG A 71 9.20 23.58 66.46
N GLY A 72 9.21 24.73 67.14
CA GLY A 72 8.78 26.02 66.58
C GLY A 72 9.78 26.71 65.64
N ASP A 73 10.70 25.96 65.04
CA ASP A 73 11.74 26.42 64.11
C ASP A 73 11.35 26.25 62.63
N ARG A 74 10.23 25.58 62.34
CA ARG A 74 9.70 25.37 60.99
C ARG A 74 8.32 25.99 60.80
N SER A 75 7.82 26.00 59.57
CA SER A 75 6.42 26.36 59.29
C SER A 75 5.49 25.22 59.73
N PRO A 76 4.33 25.51 60.36
CA PRO A 76 3.34 24.48 60.68
C PRO A 76 2.68 23.86 59.43
N TYR A 77 2.84 24.50 58.27
CA TYR A 77 2.42 24.01 56.96
C TYR A 77 3.65 23.75 56.09
N PRO A 78 3.89 22.51 55.62
CA PRO A 78 5.08 22.18 54.81
C PRO A 78 4.99 22.68 53.35
N GLY A 79 3.87 23.25 52.92
CA GLY A 79 3.71 23.71 51.54
C GLY A 79 3.49 22.56 50.57
N LEU A 80 4.28 22.50 49.49
CA LEU A 80 4.26 21.40 48.53
C LEU A 80 5.12 20.19 48.97
N ASP A 81 5.87 20.33 50.06
CA ASP A 81 6.65 19.23 50.64
C ASP A 81 5.73 18.27 51.43
N ALA A 82 6.11 17.00 51.52
CA ALA A 82 5.36 16.00 52.29
C ALA A 82 5.58 16.19 53.80
N PHE A 83 4.55 15.89 54.60
CA PHE A 83 4.71 15.85 56.06
C PHE A 83 5.61 14.67 56.46
N THR A 84 6.57 14.92 57.34
CA THR A 84 7.57 13.96 57.82
C THR A 84 7.25 13.49 59.25
N GLU A 85 8.00 12.51 59.77
CA GLU A 85 7.84 12.02 61.15
C GLU A 85 8.00 13.13 62.21
N ASP A 86 8.80 14.18 61.92
CA ASP A 86 9.01 15.33 62.80
C ASP A 86 7.76 16.24 62.92
N ASP A 87 6.82 16.12 61.97
CA ASP A 87 5.66 17.00 61.85
C ASP A 87 4.40 16.44 62.56
N ASP A 88 4.50 15.32 63.29
CA ASP A 88 3.39 14.73 64.08
C ASP A 88 2.74 15.76 65.04
N GLY A 89 3.53 16.70 65.55
CA GLY A 89 3.08 17.79 66.41
C GLY A 89 2.14 18.79 65.71
N VAL A 90 2.09 18.83 64.38
CA VAL A 90 1.26 19.76 63.60
C VAL A 90 0.41 19.06 62.54
N PHE A 91 0.36 17.73 62.53
CA PHE A 91 -0.45 16.95 61.59
C PHE A 91 -1.87 16.68 62.12
N PHE A 92 -2.90 17.34 61.58
CA PHE A 92 -4.30 17.23 62.05
C PHE A 92 -5.27 16.72 60.97
N GLY A 93 -6.52 16.46 61.37
CA GLY A 93 -7.62 16.12 60.44
C GLY A 93 -7.73 14.64 60.04
N ARG A 94 -6.77 13.79 60.45
CA ARG A 94 -6.72 12.36 60.10
C ARG A 94 -6.67 11.39 61.29
N ASP A 95 -7.06 11.86 62.48
CA ASP A 95 -6.95 11.07 63.71
C ASP A 95 -7.78 9.77 63.69
N GLY A 96 -8.88 9.75 62.94
CA GLY A 96 -9.73 8.57 62.77
C GLY A 96 -9.02 7.48 61.96
N GLU A 97 -8.47 7.84 60.81
CA GLU A 97 -7.73 6.94 59.92
C GLU A 97 -6.47 6.39 60.59
N ILE A 98 -5.73 7.25 61.30
CA ILE A 98 -4.54 6.82 62.05
C ILE A 98 -4.92 5.79 63.12
N ARG A 99 -6.02 6.01 63.85
CA ARG A 99 -6.50 5.07 64.86
C ARG A 99 -6.83 3.73 64.24
N GLU A 100 -7.57 3.72 63.14
CA GLU A 100 -7.95 2.48 62.45
C GLU A 100 -6.72 1.72 61.91
N LEU A 101 -5.72 2.41 61.35
CA LEU A 101 -4.47 1.79 60.90
C LEU A 101 -3.68 1.17 62.06
N VAL A 102 -3.59 1.85 63.20
CA VAL A 102 -2.96 1.29 64.43
C VAL A 102 -3.74 0.07 64.96
N GLU A 103 -5.07 0.03 64.77
CA GLU A 103 -5.88 -1.14 65.13
C GLU A 103 -5.70 -2.33 64.18
N ARG A 104 -5.55 -2.08 62.88
CA ARG A 104 -5.24 -3.14 61.90
C ARG A 104 -3.83 -3.72 62.12
N LEU A 105 -2.88 -2.90 62.55
CA LEU A 105 -1.53 -3.30 62.96
C LEU A 105 -1.50 -3.83 64.41
N ARG A 106 -2.32 -4.84 64.74
CA ARG A 106 -2.31 -5.51 66.06
C ARG A 106 -1.66 -6.89 65.96
N PRO A 107 -0.64 -7.21 66.79
CA PRO A 107 0.00 -8.54 66.82
C PRO A 107 -1.02 -9.66 67.02
N GLY A 108 -1.03 -10.65 66.12
CA GLY A 108 -2.00 -11.75 66.11
C GLY A 108 -3.22 -11.55 65.19
N SER A 109 -3.30 -10.43 64.47
CA SER A 109 -4.32 -10.19 63.43
C SER A 109 -3.78 -10.59 62.05
N GLU A 110 -4.64 -11.12 61.19
CA GLU A 110 -4.37 -11.34 59.76
C GLU A 110 -5.36 -10.54 58.89
N PRO A 111 -4.98 -10.09 57.69
CA PRO A 111 -3.66 -10.27 57.05
C PRO A 111 -2.56 -9.35 57.63
N ARG A 112 -1.29 -9.74 57.43
CA ARG A 112 -0.10 -9.02 57.93
C ARG A 112 0.54 -8.09 56.88
N SER A 113 -0.08 -8.00 55.71
CA SER A 113 0.17 -7.00 54.69
C SER A 113 -1.01 -6.04 54.60
N ILE A 114 -0.76 -4.74 54.62
CA ILE A 114 -1.80 -3.71 54.50
C ILE A 114 -1.50 -2.84 53.29
N ALA A 115 -2.39 -2.87 52.31
CA ALA A 115 -2.37 -1.95 51.17
C ALA A 115 -3.09 -0.65 51.55
N VAL A 116 -2.39 0.48 51.59
CA VAL A 116 -2.97 1.82 51.77
C VAL A 116 -3.13 2.47 50.42
N THR A 117 -4.36 2.81 50.05
CA THR A 117 -4.71 3.27 48.70
C THR A 117 -5.55 4.55 48.74
N GLY A 118 -5.50 5.36 47.69
CA GLY A 118 -6.29 6.58 47.58
C GLY A 118 -5.84 7.47 46.42
N PRO A 119 -6.64 8.49 46.03
CA PRO A 119 -6.30 9.42 44.96
C PRO A 119 -4.96 10.15 45.17
N SER A 120 -4.37 10.69 44.11
CA SER A 120 -3.18 11.54 44.24
C SER A 120 -3.50 12.81 45.04
N GLY A 121 -2.53 13.34 45.80
CA GLY A 121 -2.69 14.59 46.57
C GLY A 121 -3.50 14.50 47.87
N VAL A 122 -4.10 13.34 48.21
CA VAL A 122 -4.98 13.18 49.39
C VAL A 122 -4.24 13.07 50.75
N GLY A 123 -2.91 13.03 50.72
CA GLY A 123 -2.04 12.95 51.90
C GLY A 123 -1.74 11.53 52.41
N LYS A 124 -1.64 10.53 51.52
CA LYS A 124 -1.34 9.12 51.90
C LYS A 124 0.01 8.96 52.60
N SER A 125 1.09 9.47 51.99
CA SER A 125 2.43 9.43 52.57
C SER A 125 2.48 10.28 53.85
N SER A 126 1.86 11.46 53.87
CA SER A 126 1.72 12.28 55.08
C SER A 126 1.02 11.55 56.24
N LEU A 127 -0.05 10.79 55.96
CA LEU A 127 -0.78 9.97 56.94
C LEU A 127 0.13 8.89 57.56
N LEU A 128 0.98 8.29 56.74
CA LEU A 128 1.94 7.27 57.15
C LEU A 128 3.07 7.88 58.00
N HIS A 129 3.79 8.85 57.44
CA HIS A 129 5.00 9.44 58.02
C HIS A 129 4.74 10.32 59.22
N ALA A 130 3.83 11.30 59.13
CA ALA A 130 3.53 12.17 60.28
C ALA A 130 2.49 11.60 61.23
N GLY A 131 1.70 10.61 60.78
CA GLY A 131 0.63 10.00 61.57
C GLY A 131 1.01 8.64 62.18
N LEU A 132 1.15 7.63 61.33
CA LEU A 132 1.24 6.23 61.75
C LEU A 132 2.59 5.86 62.37
N LEU A 133 3.70 6.13 61.70
CA LEU A 133 5.04 5.69 62.13
C LEU A 133 5.45 6.24 63.51
N PRO A 134 5.25 7.54 63.83
CA PRO A 134 5.61 8.10 65.13
C PRO A 134 4.87 7.40 66.28
N ARG A 135 3.60 7.04 66.08
CA ARG A 135 2.78 6.32 67.07
C ARG A 135 3.22 4.87 67.27
N LEU A 136 3.74 4.21 66.24
CA LEU A 136 4.28 2.85 66.35
C LEU A 136 5.66 2.83 67.01
N VAL A 137 6.53 3.81 66.72
CA VAL A 137 7.86 3.95 67.33
C VAL A 137 7.76 4.19 68.84
N GLN A 138 6.76 4.94 69.32
CA GLN A 138 6.49 5.13 70.75
C GLN A 138 6.12 3.82 71.48
N GLN A 139 5.53 2.85 70.77
CA GLN A 139 5.20 1.55 71.34
C GLN A 139 6.44 0.64 71.37
N ARG A 140 6.99 0.37 72.56
CA ARG A 140 8.21 -0.47 72.77
C ARG A 140 8.18 -1.89 72.19
N ARG A 141 7.07 -2.32 71.58
CA ARG A 141 6.85 -3.63 70.94
C ARG A 141 7.21 -3.67 69.45
N TRP A 142 7.39 -2.52 68.79
CA TRP A 142 7.70 -2.43 67.36
C TRP A 142 9.17 -2.15 67.10
N ILE A 143 9.65 -2.64 65.96
CA ILE A 143 10.87 -2.22 65.28
C ILE A 143 10.40 -1.74 63.91
N VAL A 144 10.44 -0.42 63.68
CA VAL A 144 10.03 0.19 62.41
C VAL A 144 11.29 0.38 61.58
N VAL A 145 11.34 -0.25 60.41
CA VAL A 145 12.40 0.00 59.43
C VAL A 145 12.07 1.30 58.71
N PRO A 146 13.05 2.17 58.41
CA PRO A 146 12.82 3.34 57.55
C PRO A 146 12.06 2.94 56.28
N SER A 147 11.10 3.76 55.87
CA SER A 147 10.32 3.47 54.67
C SER A 147 11.22 3.52 53.43
N MET A 148 10.97 2.63 52.48
CA MET A 148 11.59 2.67 51.17
C MET A 148 10.62 3.17 50.10
N THR A 149 11.17 3.81 49.08
CA THR A 149 10.53 4.02 47.77
C THR A 149 11.22 3.06 46.78
N PRO A 150 10.48 2.23 46.02
CA PRO A 150 11.07 1.18 45.19
C PRO A 150 12.07 1.64 44.13
N GLU A 151 11.85 2.80 43.50
CA GLU A 151 12.63 3.28 42.35
C GLU A 151 12.77 2.20 41.24
N ASP A 152 13.86 2.24 40.48
CA ASP A 152 14.24 1.24 39.48
C ASP A 152 14.73 -0.08 40.12
N ASP A 153 15.37 0.00 41.30
CA ASP A 153 15.92 -1.16 42.02
C ASP A 153 15.39 -1.31 43.46
N PRO A 154 14.28 -2.06 43.65
CA PRO A 154 13.67 -2.21 44.97
C PRO A 154 14.53 -3.00 45.97
N PHE A 155 15.48 -3.83 45.49
CA PHE A 155 16.38 -4.58 46.37
C PHE A 155 17.43 -3.66 46.99
N ARG A 156 17.98 -2.72 46.20
CA ARG A 156 18.91 -1.70 46.68
C ARG A 156 18.24 -0.79 47.70
N CYS A 157 17.02 -0.30 47.39
CA CYS A 157 16.27 0.58 48.29
C CYS A 157 15.93 -0.09 49.64
N LEU A 158 15.46 -1.34 49.63
CA LEU A 158 15.23 -2.08 50.88
C LEU A 158 16.54 -2.33 51.64
N ALA A 159 17.61 -2.66 50.92
CA ALA A 159 18.92 -2.92 51.50
C ALA A 159 19.51 -1.70 52.21
N GLN A 160 19.34 -0.50 51.64
CA GLN A 160 19.72 0.77 52.26
C GLN A 160 18.97 0.98 53.59
N CYS A 161 17.64 0.82 53.60
CA CYS A 161 16.86 0.95 54.83
C CYS A 161 17.24 -0.08 55.91
N LEU A 162 17.61 -1.30 55.51
CA LEU A 162 18.07 -2.34 56.44
C LEU A 162 19.50 -2.06 56.94
N ALA A 163 20.38 -1.57 56.07
CA ALA A 163 21.75 -1.19 56.37
C ALA A 163 21.80 -0.08 57.43
N ASP A 164 20.96 0.94 57.30
CA ASP A 164 20.86 2.05 58.25
C ASP A 164 20.55 1.59 59.69
N VAL A 165 19.74 0.54 59.83
CA VAL A 165 19.35 0.01 61.14
C VAL A 165 20.33 -1.05 61.66
N LEU A 166 20.93 -1.84 60.76
CA LEU A 166 21.83 -2.93 61.12
C LEU A 166 23.30 -2.49 61.28
N GLY A 167 23.71 -1.37 60.67
CA GLY A 167 25.09 -0.91 60.58
C GLY A 167 25.94 -1.78 59.65
N ALA A 168 25.41 -2.12 58.47
CA ALA A 168 26.03 -2.99 57.46
C ALA A 168 26.12 -2.29 56.09
N ASP A 169 26.84 -2.88 55.13
CA ASP A 169 26.91 -2.34 53.76
C ASP A 169 25.63 -2.65 52.97
N ALA A 170 25.04 -1.61 52.36
CA ALA A 170 23.80 -1.70 51.60
C ALA A 170 23.98 -2.48 50.30
N GLU A 171 25.12 -2.35 49.60
CA GLU A 171 25.34 -3.06 48.32
C GLU A 171 25.55 -4.57 48.54
N GLU A 172 26.23 -4.94 49.62
CA GLU A 172 26.36 -6.34 50.03
C GLU A 172 24.98 -6.96 50.32
N ILE A 173 24.14 -6.25 51.09
CA ILE A 173 22.77 -6.69 51.40
C ILE A 173 21.94 -6.80 50.11
N ALA A 174 21.99 -5.81 49.21
CA ALA A 174 21.25 -5.83 47.95
C ALA A 174 21.66 -7.03 47.08
N GLY A 175 22.97 -7.26 46.91
CA GLY A 175 23.50 -8.40 46.16
C GLY A 175 23.14 -9.76 46.76
N GLU A 176 23.04 -9.87 48.09
CA GLU A 176 22.56 -11.08 48.76
C GLU A 176 21.06 -11.31 48.54
N LEU A 177 20.23 -10.28 48.71
CA LEU A 177 18.77 -10.39 48.58
C LEU A 177 18.35 -10.75 47.15
N ARG A 178 19.07 -10.28 46.12
CA ARG A 178 18.83 -10.66 44.71
C ARG A 178 19.12 -12.15 44.43
N ARG A 179 20.16 -12.72 45.05
CA ARG A 179 20.58 -14.12 44.80
C ARG A 179 19.79 -15.13 45.63
N GLU A 180 19.53 -14.83 46.90
CA GLU A 180 18.83 -15.72 47.83
C GLU A 180 17.73 -14.96 48.60
N PRO A 181 16.52 -14.82 48.05
CA PRO A 181 15.40 -14.11 48.68
C PRO A 181 15.08 -14.56 50.13
N ALA A 182 15.33 -15.83 50.46
CA ALA A 182 15.16 -16.37 51.82
C ALA A 182 16.07 -15.70 52.88
N ARG A 183 17.09 -14.95 52.46
CA ARG A 183 18.01 -14.22 53.34
C ARG A 183 17.39 -12.99 53.98
N LEU A 184 16.31 -12.42 53.44
CA LEU A 184 15.58 -11.32 54.08
C LEU A 184 15.17 -11.70 55.51
N ARG A 185 14.71 -12.94 55.72
CA ARG A 185 14.37 -13.47 57.04
C ARG A 185 15.54 -13.37 58.03
N ARG A 186 16.77 -13.71 57.61
CA ARG A 186 17.95 -13.61 58.47
C ARG A 186 18.24 -12.16 58.87
N ARG A 187 18.04 -11.21 57.95
CA ARG A 187 18.20 -9.77 58.23
C ARG A 187 17.11 -9.28 59.18
N VAL A 188 15.86 -9.70 59.01
CA VAL A 188 14.74 -9.43 59.94
C VAL A 188 15.00 -10.01 61.33
N ASP A 189 15.53 -11.23 61.43
CA ASP A 189 15.95 -11.81 62.71
C ASP A 189 17.12 -11.05 63.35
N GLY A 190 18.05 -10.55 62.52
CA GLY A 190 19.14 -9.68 62.92
C GLY A 190 18.66 -8.38 63.57
N LEU A 191 17.60 -7.75 63.02
CA LEU A 191 16.99 -6.53 63.58
C LEU A 191 16.49 -6.75 65.01
N ARG A 192 16.07 -7.99 65.36
CA ARG A 192 15.56 -8.29 66.70
C ARG A 192 16.67 -8.38 67.76
N ARG A 193 17.95 -8.57 67.40
CA ARG A 193 19.12 -8.66 68.32
C ARG A 193 18.83 -9.42 69.64
N GLY A 194 18.16 -10.58 69.55
CA GLY A 194 17.79 -11.42 70.71
C GLY A 194 16.43 -11.11 71.39
N ARG A 195 15.73 -10.03 71.01
CA ARG A 195 14.39 -9.65 71.50
C ARG A 195 13.28 -10.28 70.65
N ARG A 196 13.17 -11.61 70.70
CA ARG A 196 12.25 -12.42 69.85
C ARG A 196 10.75 -12.05 69.94
N ASN A 197 10.32 -11.24 70.91
CA ASN A 197 8.93 -10.82 71.06
C ASN A 197 8.53 -9.51 70.38
N ARG A 198 9.43 -8.83 69.64
CA ARG A 198 9.10 -7.61 68.91
C ARG A 198 8.65 -7.87 67.47
N SER A 199 7.66 -7.10 67.01
CA SER A 199 7.19 -7.12 65.62
C SER A 199 8.01 -6.16 64.77
N VAL A 200 8.30 -6.54 63.53
CA VAL A 200 9.06 -5.72 62.57
C VAL A 200 8.09 -5.21 61.51
N LEU A 201 8.15 -3.91 61.20
CA LEU A 201 7.36 -3.27 60.16
C LEU A 201 8.28 -2.80 59.02
N ILE A 202 8.01 -3.27 57.81
CA ILE A 202 8.58 -2.77 56.57
C ILE A 202 7.52 -1.93 55.86
N VAL A 203 7.92 -0.75 55.39
CA VAL A 203 7.03 0.19 54.73
C VAL A 203 7.56 0.47 53.33
N VAL A 204 6.72 0.22 52.33
CA VAL A 204 6.99 0.52 50.93
C VAL A 204 6.05 1.66 50.55
N ASP A 205 6.58 2.87 50.55
CA ASP A 205 5.87 4.06 50.07
C ASP A 205 5.99 4.13 48.54
N GLN A 206 5.02 4.76 47.88
CA GLN A 206 4.92 4.81 46.41
C GLN A 206 5.11 3.43 45.74
N ALA A 207 4.44 2.40 46.26
CA ALA A 207 4.54 1.04 45.77
C ALA A 207 4.11 0.89 44.30
N GLU A 208 3.40 1.87 43.72
CA GLU A 208 3.15 1.92 42.27
C GLU A 208 4.44 1.94 41.42
N GLU A 209 5.58 2.38 41.96
CA GLU A 209 6.87 2.35 41.25
C GLU A 209 7.35 0.94 40.92
N LEU A 210 6.91 -0.06 41.70
CA LEU A 210 7.11 -1.47 41.36
C LEU A 210 6.46 -1.85 40.03
N LEU A 211 5.43 -1.14 39.58
CA LEU A 211 4.78 -1.36 38.29
C LEU A 211 5.29 -0.43 37.20
N THR A 212 5.69 0.80 37.56
CA THR A 212 6.00 1.85 36.58
C THR A 212 7.49 2.03 36.31
N LEU A 213 8.37 1.69 37.25
CA LEU A 213 9.83 1.91 37.15
C LEU A 213 10.66 0.63 37.26
N THR A 214 10.17 -0.40 37.97
CA THR A 214 10.90 -1.67 38.13
C THR A 214 10.58 -2.67 37.00
N GLU A 215 11.59 -3.39 36.49
CA GLU A 215 11.42 -4.47 35.52
C GLU A 215 10.53 -5.62 36.06
N GLY A 216 9.77 -6.28 35.17
CA GLY A 216 8.76 -7.27 35.55
C GLY A 216 9.30 -8.45 36.38
N ASP A 217 10.45 -9.00 35.98
CA ASP A 217 11.08 -10.13 36.68
C ASP A 217 11.62 -9.71 38.05
N GLN A 218 12.21 -8.52 38.15
CA GLN A 218 12.74 -7.97 39.39
C GLN A 218 11.62 -7.61 40.38
N ARG A 219 10.52 -7.04 39.89
CA ARG A 219 9.29 -6.80 40.65
C ARG A 219 8.74 -8.09 41.25
N ASP A 220 8.57 -9.12 40.42
CA ASP A 220 7.97 -10.37 40.85
C ASP A 220 8.88 -11.13 41.82
N ALA A 221 10.20 -11.06 41.63
CA ALA A 221 11.18 -11.58 42.58
C ALA A 221 11.13 -10.84 43.93
N PHE A 222 11.01 -9.50 43.91
CA PHE A 222 10.94 -8.68 45.12
C PHE A 222 9.64 -8.92 45.92
N LEU A 223 8.49 -8.93 45.24
CA LEU A 223 7.20 -9.27 45.88
C LEU A 223 7.17 -10.71 46.38
N GLY A 224 7.76 -11.65 45.62
CA GLY A 224 7.95 -13.04 46.03
C GLY A 224 8.78 -13.17 47.31
N MET A 225 9.87 -12.41 47.43
CA MET A 225 10.69 -12.33 48.63
C MET A 225 9.91 -11.85 49.86
N LEU A 226 9.16 -10.75 49.72
CA LEU A 226 8.35 -10.19 50.80
C LEU A 226 7.27 -11.17 51.25
N ARG A 227 6.56 -11.79 50.30
CA ARG A 227 5.53 -12.80 50.56
C ARG A 227 6.10 -14.02 51.29
N ALA A 228 7.19 -14.59 50.78
CA ALA A 228 7.83 -15.75 51.39
C ALA A 228 8.31 -15.47 52.82
N THR A 229 8.79 -14.24 53.08
CA THR A 229 9.24 -13.83 54.42
C THR A 229 8.05 -13.57 55.36
N LEU A 230 6.97 -12.97 54.86
CA LEU A 230 5.72 -12.80 55.61
C LEU A 230 5.14 -14.15 56.04
N ASP A 231 5.11 -15.14 55.14
CA ASP A 231 4.63 -16.49 55.42
C ASP A 231 5.53 -17.21 56.46
N ALA A 232 6.84 -17.00 56.38
CA ALA A 232 7.81 -17.66 57.25
C ALA A 232 7.96 -17.04 58.67
N ASP A 233 7.61 -15.77 58.86
CA ASP A 233 7.77 -15.04 60.12
C ASP A 233 6.45 -14.41 60.58
N PRO A 234 5.77 -14.94 61.61
CA PRO A 234 4.47 -14.44 62.09
C PRO A 234 4.52 -13.03 62.71
N LYS A 235 5.71 -12.47 62.93
CA LYS A 235 5.94 -11.16 63.56
C LYS A 235 6.45 -10.10 62.57
N LEU A 236 6.49 -10.41 61.27
CA LEU A 236 6.75 -9.44 60.20
C LEU A 236 5.43 -8.84 59.69
N TRP A 237 5.45 -7.53 59.46
CA TRP A 237 4.36 -6.75 58.86
C TRP A 237 4.89 -5.93 57.68
N VAL A 238 4.07 -5.79 56.65
CA VAL A 238 4.37 -4.97 55.46
C VAL A 238 3.23 -3.99 55.21
N VAL A 239 3.54 -2.71 55.07
CA VAL A 239 2.59 -1.67 54.63
C VAL A 239 3.02 -1.19 53.25
N LEU A 240 2.10 -1.27 52.28
CA LEU A 240 2.32 -0.86 50.89
C LEU A 240 1.41 0.33 50.59
N VAL A 241 1.97 1.50 50.27
CA VAL A 241 1.20 2.71 49.97
C VAL A 241 1.23 2.98 48.48
N PHE A 242 0.07 3.12 47.82
CA PHE A 242 0.02 3.41 46.37
C PHE A 242 -1.25 4.15 45.93
N ARG A 243 -1.27 4.65 44.69
CA ARG A 243 -2.47 5.31 44.11
C ARG A 243 -3.60 4.32 43.79
N ALA A 244 -4.84 4.74 43.97
CA ALA A 244 -6.03 3.90 43.78
C ALA A 244 -6.18 3.30 42.39
N GLU A 245 -5.71 3.98 41.35
CA GLU A 245 -5.74 3.48 39.96
C GLU A 245 -4.90 2.22 39.72
N PHE A 246 -3.82 2.00 40.49
CA PHE A 246 -2.97 0.80 40.34
C PHE A 246 -3.49 -0.42 41.11
N LEU A 247 -4.55 -0.27 41.91
CA LEU A 247 -5.08 -1.35 42.74
C LEU A 247 -5.57 -2.54 41.91
N THR A 248 -6.24 -2.29 40.79
CA THR A 248 -6.75 -3.35 39.91
C THR A 248 -5.62 -4.18 39.31
N THR A 249 -4.52 -3.53 38.91
CA THR A 249 -3.33 -4.19 38.38
C THR A 249 -2.66 -5.08 39.44
N PHE A 250 -2.48 -4.57 40.66
CA PHE A 250 -1.94 -5.38 41.76
C PHE A 250 -2.85 -6.55 42.16
N LEU A 251 -4.18 -6.36 42.11
CA LEU A 251 -5.17 -7.41 42.40
C LEU A 251 -5.29 -8.46 41.27
N SER A 252 -4.84 -8.14 40.06
CA SER A 252 -4.86 -9.05 38.91
C SER A 252 -3.58 -9.91 38.81
N GLY A 253 -2.52 -9.55 39.53
CA GLY A 253 -1.23 -10.26 39.52
C GLY A 253 -1.14 -11.45 40.50
N GLY A 254 -0.06 -12.23 40.41
CA GLY A 254 0.20 -13.42 41.25
C GLY A 254 0.36 -13.15 42.75
N PHE A 255 0.46 -11.88 43.15
CA PHE A 255 0.62 -11.44 44.54
C PHE A 255 -0.63 -10.76 45.11
N ALA A 256 -1.79 -10.91 44.45
CA ALA A 256 -3.05 -10.26 44.83
C ALA A 256 -3.39 -10.41 46.32
N ASP A 257 -3.05 -11.55 46.95
CA ASP A 257 -3.26 -11.82 48.37
C ASP A 257 -2.67 -10.72 49.29
N MET A 258 -1.52 -10.15 48.94
CA MET A 258 -0.86 -9.10 49.74
C MET A 258 -1.64 -7.78 49.74
N PHE A 259 -2.46 -7.56 48.71
CA PHE A 259 -3.22 -6.34 48.46
C PHE A 259 -4.73 -6.50 48.77
N ARG A 260 -5.15 -7.68 49.26
CA ARG A 260 -6.53 -7.92 49.70
C ARG A 260 -6.85 -7.09 50.94
N HIS A 261 -8.05 -6.52 50.98
CA HIS A 261 -8.55 -5.61 52.04
C HIS A 261 -7.80 -4.26 52.17
N PRO A 262 -7.71 -3.47 51.08
CA PRO A 262 -7.02 -2.20 51.13
C PRO A 262 -7.67 -1.20 52.10
N PHE A 263 -6.84 -0.41 52.77
CA PHE A 263 -7.25 0.76 53.53
C PHE A 263 -7.34 1.96 52.59
N THR A 264 -8.55 2.47 52.36
CA THR A 264 -8.76 3.58 51.41
C THR A 264 -8.73 4.91 52.15
N VAL A 265 -7.79 5.78 51.78
CA VAL A 265 -7.71 7.17 52.22
C VAL A 265 -8.59 8.02 51.32
N THR A 266 -9.71 8.50 51.85
CA THR A 266 -10.65 9.36 51.13
C THR A 266 -10.25 10.82 51.25
N ALA A 267 -10.81 11.68 50.40
CA ALA A 267 -10.60 13.12 50.53
C ALA A 267 -11.16 13.67 51.86
N LEU A 268 -10.55 14.75 52.35
CA LEU A 268 -10.95 15.40 53.60
C LEU A 268 -12.30 16.08 53.42
N ASP A 269 -13.21 15.91 54.38
CA ASP A 269 -14.44 16.68 54.40
C ASP A 269 -14.19 18.13 54.86
N ARG A 270 -15.20 18.99 54.71
CA ARG A 270 -15.08 20.42 55.06
C ARG A 270 -14.79 20.64 56.55
N ALA A 271 -15.24 19.75 57.43
CA ALA A 271 -14.97 19.87 58.86
C ALA A 271 -13.49 19.58 59.15
N ALA A 272 -12.97 18.52 58.56
CA ALA A 272 -11.58 18.13 58.68
C ALA A 272 -10.63 19.13 58.00
N LEU A 273 -11.02 19.74 56.86
CA LEU A 273 -10.27 20.83 56.22
C LEU A 273 -10.13 22.05 57.15
N ARG A 274 -11.21 22.45 57.83
CA ARG A 274 -11.16 23.53 58.83
C ARG A 274 -10.21 23.18 59.98
N THR A 275 -10.19 21.93 60.43
CA THR A 275 -9.24 21.46 61.45
C THR A 275 -7.79 21.52 60.96
N VAL A 276 -7.52 21.12 59.72
CA VAL A 276 -6.18 21.17 59.11
C VAL A 276 -5.68 22.60 58.95
N ILE A 277 -6.55 23.58 58.69
CA ILE A 277 -6.18 25.00 58.58
C ILE A 277 -6.04 25.68 59.95
N ARG A 278 -6.81 25.26 60.95
CA ARG A 278 -6.91 25.98 62.22
C ARG A 278 -5.90 25.50 63.26
N GLU A 279 -5.84 24.19 63.50
CA GLU A 279 -5.08 23.64 64.62
C GLU A 279 -3.55 23.82 64.51
N PRO A 280 -2.92 23.65 63.32
CA PRO A 280 -1.49 23.94 63.18
C PRO A 280 -1.17 25.42 63.38
N ALA A 281 -2.04 26.32 62.89
CA ALA A 281 -1.90 27.76 63.07
C ALA A 281 -2.02 28.15 64.55
N GLU A 282 -3.01 27.63 65.28
CA GLU A 282 -3.17 27.87 66.72
C GLU A 282 -1.93 27.40 67.51
N ARG A 283 -1.34 26.25 67.14
CA ARG A 283 -0.07 25.78 67.75
C ARG A 283 1.13 26.67 67.45
N ALA A 284 1.14 27.32 66.29
CA ALA A 284 2.16 28.30 65.92
C ALA A 284 1.86 29.72 66.43
N GLY A 285 0.74 29.92 67.14
CA GLY A 285 0.28 31.20 67.67
C GLY A 285 -0.37 32.11 66.62
N VAL A 286 -0.67 31.61 65.44
CA VAL A 286 -1.24 32.38 64.31
C VAL A 286 -2.76 32.38 64.36
N THR A 287 -3.37 33.56 64.20
CA THR A 287 -4.82 33.75 64.17
C THR A 287 -5.30 34.16 62.77
N PHE A 288 -6.58 33.94 62.47
CA PHE A 288 -7.20 34.31 61.19
C PHE A 288 -8.28 35.37 61.40
N GLU A 289 -8.21 36.47 60.63
CA GLU A 289 -9.20 37.56 60.67
C GLU A 289 -9.82 37.83 59.27
N PRO A 290 -11.17 37.86 59.14
CA PRO A 290 -12.16 37.55 60.16
C PRO A 290 -12.24 36.03 60.43
N PRO A 291 -12.87 35.57 61.53
CA PRO A 291 -12.90 34.15 61.91
C PRO A 291 -13.46 33.21 60.84
N GLU A 292 -14.31 33.73 59.94
CA GLU A 292 -14.91 33.00 58.82
C GLU A 292 -13.90 32.70 57.70
N LEU A 293 -12.70 33.30 57.71
CA LEU A 293 -11.67 33.08 56.68
C LEU A 293 -11.26 31.60 56.56
N VAL A 294 -11.18 30.89 57.68
CA VAL A 294 -10.90 29.44 57.69
C VAL A 294 -12.02 28.66 57.02
N ALA A 295 -13.27 29.07 57.20
CA ALA A 295 -14.41 28.45 56.54
C ALA A 295 -14.40 28.74 55.03
N GLN A 296 -14.04 29.95 54.63
CA GLN A 296 -13.89 30.33 53.22
C GLN A 296 -12.78 29.54 52.54
N MET A 297 -11.59 29.43 53.15
CA MET A 297 -10.47 28.63 52.62
C MET A 297 -10.85 27.15 52.44
N ALA A 298 -11.61 26.60 53.40
CA ALA A 298 -12.10 25.23 53.31
C ALA A 298 -13.18 25.04 52.24
N GLU A 299 -14.01 26.06 51.98
CA GLU A 299 -15.00 26.06 50.89
C GLU A 299 -14.32 26.17 49.52
N ASP A 300 -13.34 27.06 49.38
CA ASP A 300 -12.60 27.28 48.14
C ASP A 300 -11.72 26.07 47.76
N THR A 301 -11.32 25.24 48.73
CA THR A 301 -10.58 23.97 48.48
C THR A 301 -11.49 22.85 47.96
N GLY A 302 -12.82 22.99 48.12
CA GLY A 302 -13.80 22.04 47.59
C GLY A 302 -13.77 20.66 48.26
N ASP A 303 -13.71 19.61 47.43
CA ASP A 303 -13.77 18.20 47.81
C ASP A 303 -12.41 17.61 48.25
N GLY A 304 -11.38 18.45 48.42
CA GLY A 304 -10.07 18.06 48.95
C GLY A 304 -9.07 17.55 47.90
N THR A 305 -9.38 17.59 46.60
CA THR A 305 -8.38 17.31 45.55
C THR A 305 -7.36 18.43 45.38
N ALA A 306 -7.68 19.63 45.87
CA ALA A 306 -6.79 20.81 45.89
C ALA A 306 -5.96 20.90 47.19
N LEU A 307 -5.83 19.82 47.96
CA LEU A 307 -5.06 19.80 49.22
C LEU A 307 -3.62 20.31 49.08
N PRO A 308 -2.86 19.94 48.03
CA PRO A 308 -1.52 20.48 47.81
C PRO A 308 -1.52 22.01 47.55
N LEU A 309 -2.54 22.53 46.85
CA LEU A 309 -2.71 23.96 46.61
C LEU A 309 -3.06 24.72 47.89
N LEU A 310 -3.93 24.14 48.72
CA LEU A 310 -4.24 24.68 50.05
C LEU A 310 -2.99 24.68 50.95
N ALA A 311 -2.22 23.59 50.99
CA ALA A 311 -1.00 23.50 51.79
C ALA A 311 0.05 24.54 51.35
N TYR A 312 0.23 24.73 50.05
CA TYR A 312 1.07 25.81 49.49
C TYR A 312 0.59 27.19 49.91
N LEU A 313 -0.71 27.48 49.75
CA LEU A 313 -1.27 28.77 50.12
C LEU A 313 -1.09 29.08 51.61
N LEU A 314 -1.35 28.10 52.49
CA LEU A 314 -1.19 28.26 53.93
C LEU A 314 0.28 28.49 54.33
N HIS A 315 1.21 27.82 53.65
CA HIS A 315 2.64 28.05 53.83
C HIS A 315 3.02 29.49 53.46
N GLU A 316 2.58 29.98 52.30
CA GLU A 316 2.82 31.36 51.85
C GLU A 316 2.22 32.40 52.81
N LEU A 317 0.99 32.19 53.26
CA LEU A 317 0.33 33.08 54.22
C LEU A 317 1.05 33.08 55.56
N TYR A 318 1.52 31.92 56.03
CA TYR A 318 2.30 31.80 57.26
C TYR A 318 3.65 32.51 57.15
N LEU A 319 4.40 32.32 56.06
CA LEU A 319 5.69 33.00 55.86
C LEU A 319 5.55 34.53 55.88
N ARG A 320 4.42 35.06 55.42
CA ARG A 320 4.12 36.51 55.46
C ARG A 320 3.68 37.00 56.82
N ALA A 321 2.79 36.25 57.48
CA ALA A 321 2.29 36.64 58.81
C ALA A 321 3.37 36.49 59.90
N GLY A 322 4.27 35.53 59.75
CA GLY A 322 5.28 35.19 60.75
C GLY A 322 4.69 34.50 61.99
N ARG A 323 5.57 34.12 62.92
CA ARG A 323 5.16 33.45 64.16
C ARG A 323 4.39 34.43 65.06
N ASN A 324 3.28 33.98 65.63
CA ASN A 324 2.31 34.82 66.37
C ASN A 324 1.64 35.95 65.55
N GLY A 325 1.67 35.87 64.22
CA GLY A 325 1.02 36.86 63.34
C GLY A 325 -0.47 36.59 63.11
N THR A 326 -1.16 37.55 62.49
CA THR A 326 -2.56 37.41 62.07
C THR A 326 -2.63 37.32 60.55
N ILE A 327 -3.24 36.27 60.00
CA ILE A 327 -3.54 36.14 58.56
C ILE A 327 -4.88 36.81 58.28
N THR A 328 -4.88 37.86 57.44
CA THR A 328 -6.10 38.62 57.12
C THR A 328 -6.77 38.15 55.83
N LEU A 329 -8.06 38.46 55.66
CA LEU A 329 -8.77 38.27 54.38
C LEU A 329 -8.11 39.01 53.22
N GLU A 330 -7.44 40.14 53.48
CA GLU A 330 -6.69 40.86 52.45
C GLU A 330 -5.45 40.08 52.02
N ASP A 331 -4.73 39.45 52.95
CA ASP A 331 -3.59 38.58 52.63
C ASP A 331 -4.03 37.39 51.78
N TYR A 332 -5.16 36.77 52.11
CA TYR A 332 -5.78 35.71 51.33
C TYR A 332 -6.17 36.15 49.91
N ARG A 333 -6.74 37.35 49.75
CA ARG A 333 -7.10 37.92 48.43
C ARG A 333 -5.88 38.36 47.62
N ARG A 334 -4.80 38.83 48.26
CA ARG A 334 -3.53 39.16 47.59
C ARG A 334 -2.76 37.92 47.15
N ALA A 335 -2.75 36.88 47.97
CA ALA A 335 -2.29 35.54 47.57
C ALA A 335 -3.25 34.91 46.54
N GLY A 336 -4.48 35.45 46.51
CA GLY A 336 -5.64 35.31 45.62
C GLY A 336 -6.20 33.91 45.48
N GLY A 337 -6.54 33.36 46.65
CA GLY A 337 -7.29 32.12 46.79
C GLY A 337 -6.46 30.87 46.52
N VAL A 338 -7.10 29.73 46.77
CA VAL A 338 -6.51 28.38 46.64
C VAL A 338 -5.98 28.13 45.21
N ASP A 339 -6.77 28.46 44.18
CA ASP A 339 -6.38 28.22 42.77
C ASP A 339 -5.43 29.28 42.19
N GLY A 340 -5.50 30.53 42.67
CA GLY A 340 -4.79 31.64 42.06
C GLY A 340 -3.32 31.77 42.47
N ALA A 341 -2.91 31.20 43.62
CA ALA A 341 -1.56 31.33 44.15
C ALA A 341 -0.50 30.69 43.25
N LEU A 342 -0.78 29.50 42.70
CA LEU A 342 0.08 28.81 41.74
C LEU A 342 0.09 29.52 40.37
N THR A 343 -1.10 29.90 39.90
CA THR A 343 -1.31 30.60 38.61
C THR A 343 -0.51 31.91 38.55
N ARG A 344 -0.57 32.75 39.59
CA ARG A 344 0.21 34.00 39.66
C ARG A 344 1.72 33.79 39.65
N ARG A 345 2.22 32.67 40.20
CA ARG A 345 3.66 32.36 40.17
C ARG A 345 4.10 31.98 38.76
N ALA A 346 3.31 31.12 38.09
CA ALA A 346 3.55 30.75 36.69
C ALA A 346 3.44 31.96 35.74
N ASP A 347 2.44 32.84 35.92
CA ASP A 347 2.29 34.06 35.12
C ASP A 347 3.46 35.04 35.30
N ARG A 348 3.99 35.18 36.54
CA ARG A 348 5.17 36.01 36.79
C ARG A 348 6.41 35.47 36.07
N LEU A 349 6.64 34.15 36.14
CA LEU A 349 7.77 33.52 35.47
C LEU A 349 7.67 33.59 33.96
N MET A 350 6.46 33.40 33.42
CA MET A 350 6.18 33.62 32.01
C MET A 350 6.55 35.05 31.61
N GLY A 351 6.10 36.07 32.35
CA GLY A 351 6.46 37.46 32.07
C GLY A 351 7.96 37.78 32.21
N GLU A 352 8.66 37.16 33.17
CA GLU A 352 10.12 37.30 33.33
C GLU A 352 10.88 36.66 32.16
N LEU A 353 10.44 35.49 31.68
CA LEU A 353 11.05 34.81 30.54
C LEU A 353 10.73 35.52 29.21
N GLU A 354 9.51 36.02 29.03
CA GLU A 354 9.10 36.78 27.85
C GLU A 354 9.82 38.13 27.72
N ALA A 355 10.35 38.66 28.82
CA ALA A 355 11.15 39.90 28.83
C ALA A 355 12.63 39.68 28.42
N LEU A 356 13.07 38.44 28.19
CA LEU A 356 14.41 38.13 27.69
C LEU A 356 14.48 38.32 26.17
N GLU A 357 15.66 38.69 25.65
CA GLU A 357 15.91 38.77 24.20
C GLU A 357 17.03 37.79 23.79
N PRO A 358 16.74 36.75 22.99
CA PRO A 358 15.41 36.36 22.47
C PRO A 358 14.54 35.68 23.53
N ALA A 359 13.22 35.91 23.46
CA ALA A 359 12.26 35.30 24.38
C ALA A 359 12.15 33.79 24.11
N PRO A 360 12.39 32.92 25.11
CA PRO A 360 12.31 31.48 24.91
C PRO A 360 10.85 31.01 24.81
N PRO A 361 10.56 29.92 24.07
CA PRO A 361 9.20 29.45 23.82
C PRO A 361 8.66 28.65 25.03
N VAL A 362 8.20 29.38 26.06
CA VAL A 362 7.78 28.81 27.35
C VAL A 362 6.69 27.74 27.20
N LEU A 363 5.57 28.07 26.54
CA LEU A 363 4.44 27.15 26.41
C LEU A 363 4.74 25.92 25.55
N GLN A 364 5.47 26.08 24.45
CA GLN A 364 5.87 24.95 23.60
C GLN A 364 6.81 24.00 24.35
N THR A 365 7.73 24.55 25.13
CA THR A 365 8.63 23.75 25.97
C THR A 365 7.84 22.94 27.01
N LEU A 366 6.85 23.55 27.66
CA LEU A 366 6.06 22.89 28.70
C LEU A 366 5.06 21.85 28.16
N VAL A 367 4.62 21.97 26.90
CA VAL A 367 3.80 20.93 26.25
C VAL A 367 4.58 19.62 26.11
N LYS A 368 5.91 19.64 25.96
CA LYS A 368 6.76 18.42 25.93
C LYS A 368 6.67 17.59 27.22
N PHE A 369 6.28 18.21 28.34
CA PHE A 369 6.11 17.55 29.64
C PHE A 369 4.72 16.92 29.83
N VAL A 370 3.87 16.96 28.81
CA VAL A 370 2.51 16.43 28.84
C VAL A 370 2.43 15.19 27.95
N LYS A 371 1.93 14.09 28.50
CA LYS A 371 1.51 12.91 27.73
C LYS A 371 0.06 12.60 28.01
N PHE A 372 -0.67 12.06 27.04
CA PHE A 372 -2.05 11.63 27.25
C PHE A 372 -2.08 10.16 27.67
N THR A 373 -2.68 9.89 28.83
CA THR A 373 -2.96 8.53 29.30
C THR A 373 -4.46 8.43 29.60
N GLU A 374 -5.15 7.44 29.01
CA GLU A 374 -6.60 7.25 29.16
C GLU A 374 -7.44 8.53 28.90
N GLY A 375 -7.00 9.33 27.92
CA GLY A 375 -7.70 10.56 27.51
C GLY A 375 -7.47 11.79 28.40
N ARG A 376 -6.59 11.72 29.41
CA ARG A 376 -6.22 12.85 30.29
C ARG A 376 -4.74 13.24 30.17
N PRO A 377 -4.40 14.54 30.28
CA PRO A 377 -3.02 14.99 30.33
C PRO A 377 -2.39 14.55 31.65
N THR A 378 -1.27 13.85 31.54
CA THR A 378 -0.46 13.32 32.64
C THR A 378 0.97 13.80 32.47
N ARG A 379 1.75 13.78 33.55
CA ARG A 379 3.15 14.20 33.52
C ARG A 379 4.02 13.24 32.71
N ARG A 380 4.95 13.82 31.93
CA ARG A 380 6.03 13.13 31.23
C ARG A 380 7.37 13.61 31.76
N ARG A 381 8.30 12.67 31.90
CA ARG A 381 9.72 12.93 32.14
C ARG A 381 10.40 13.30 30.82
N VAL A 382 11.10 14.42 30.81
CA VAL A 382 11.79 14.94 29.62
C VAL A 382 13.30 14.93 29.87
N ALA A 383 14.02 14.20 29.03
CA ALA A 383 15.48 14.12 29.10
C ALA A 383 16.13 15.42 28.61
N SER A 384 17.29 15.78 29.17
CA SER A 384 17.98 17.02 28.81
C SER A 384 18.32 17.11 27.31
N ARG A 385 18.51 15.99 26.61
CA ARG A 385 18.75 15.96 25.14
C ARG A 385 17.55 16.35 24.27
N GLU A 386 16.34 16.32 24.83
CA GLU A 386 15.09 16.66 24.11
C GLU A 386 14.76 18.17 24.17
N LEU A 387 15.56 18.92 24.93
CA LEU A 387 15.47 20.36 25.13
C LEU A 387 16.61 21.05 24.40
N ASP A 388 16.28 22.06 23.61
CA ASP A 388 17.24 23.02 23.06
C ASP A 388 17.70 24.00 24.15
N ASP A 389 18.70 24.84 23.84
CA ASP A 389 19.26 25.79 24.82
C ASP A 389 18.19 26.72 25.41
N ALA A 390 17.22 27.15 24.58
CA ALA A 390 16.09 27.96 25.01
C ALA A 390 15.12 27.19 25.92
N GLY A 391 14.79 25.93 25.57
CA GLY A 391 13.95 25.07 26.41
C GLY A 391 14.62 24.74 27.75
N ARG A 392 15.94 24.58 27.77
CA ARG A 392 16.70 24.36 29.01
C ARG A 392 16.66 25.56 29.94
N GLN A 393 16.77 26.78 29.38
CA GLN A 393 16.60 28.02 30.14
C GLN A 393 15.21 28.14 30.79
N VAL A 394 14.15 27.74 30.09
CA VAL A 394 12.78 27.68 30.63
C VAL A 394 12.71 26.67 31.77
N VAL A 395 13.19 25.46 31.56
CA VAL A 395 13.11 24.39 32.55
C VAL A 395 13.91 24.72 33.81
N ASP A 396 15.11 25.27 33.68
CA ASP A 396 15.93 25.71 34.82
C ASP A 396 15.23 26.81 35.63
N ALA A 397 14.53 27.73 34.97
CA ALA A 397 13.72 28.75 35.66
C ALA A 397 12.53 28.14 36.41
N PHE A 398 11.84 27.18 35.80
CA PHE A 398 10.75 26.45 36.45
C PHE A 398 11.23 25.54 37.58
N VAL A 399 12.43 24.96 37.50
CA VAL A 399 13.06 24.16 38.58
C VAL A 399 13.46 25.05 39.75
N ARG A 400 14.09 26.21 39.49
CA ARG A 400 14.43 27.20 40.53
C ARG A 400 13.23 27.60 41.37
N GLU A 401 12.07 27.65 40.72
CA GLU A 401 10.80 28.06 41.28
C GLU A 401 9.91 26.91 41.76
N ARG A 402 10.48 25.70 41.81
CA ARG A 402 9.85 24.47 42.28
C ARG A 402 8.58 24.08 41.51
N LEU A 403 8.36 24.62 40.31
CA LEU A 403 7.28 24.22 39.39
C LEU A 403 7.66 23.00 38.55
N CYS A 404 8.96 22.76 38.37
CA CYS A 404 9.53 21.52 37.86
C CYS A 404 10.52 20.93 38.89
N THR A 405 10.77 19.63 38.77
CA THR A 405 11.78 18.89 39.51
C THR A 405 12.86 18.40 38.56
N SER A 406 14.09 18.32 39.06
CA SER A 406 15.22 17.75 38.34
C SER A 406 15.67 16.46 39.02
N GLY A 407 15.71 15.37 38.26
CA GLY A 407 16.28 14.09 38.66
C GLY A 407 17.48 13.70 37.78
N ARG A 408 18.02 12.50 38.03
CA ARG A 408 19.02 11.86 37.18
C ARG A 408 18.55 10.47 36.78
N ASP A 409 18.76 10.11 35.53
CA ASP A 409 18.61 8.76 34.99
C ASP A 409 19.97 8.34 34.41
N GLY A 410 20.70 7.51 35.15
CA GLY A 410 22.13 7.28 34.92
C GLY A 410 22.96 8.58 35.01
N ASP A 411 23.66 8.92 33.93
CA ASP A 411 24.43 10.17 33.80
C ASP A 411 23.63 11.34 33.18
N GLU A 412 22.38 11.11 32.76
CA GLU A 412 21.55 12.12 32.10
C GLU A 412 20.63 12.85 33.09
N ALA A 413 20.53 14.18 32.95
CA ALA A 413 19.58 14.98 33.72
C ALA A 413 18.17 14.87 33.10
N VAL A 414 17.18 14.59 33.95
CA VAL A 414 15.78 14.42 33.55
C VAL A 414 14.92 15.40 34.34
N PHE A 415 13.95 16.01 33.66
CA PHE A 415 13.06 17.01 34.25
C PHE A 415 11.62 16.53 34.24
N GLU A 416 10.84 16.92 35.25
CA GLU A 416 9.42 16.57 35.36
C GLU A 416 8.64 17.71 36.03
N VAL A 417 7.41 17.97 35.60
CA VAL A 417 6.55 18.98 36.24
C VAL A 417 6.21 18.54 37.66
N SER A 418 6.42 19.42 38.65
CA SER A 418 6.29 19.09 40.07
C SER A 418 4.89 18.60 40.43
N HIS A 419 3.84 19.14 39.78
CA HIS A 419 2.46 18.73 40.02
C HIS A 419 1.56 18.93 38.79
N GLU A 420 0.69 17.94 38.52
CA GLU A 420 -0.33 18.00 37.46
C GLU A 420 -1.34 19.16 37.62
N ALA A 421 -1.38 19.81 38.80
CA ALA A 421 -2.21 20.97 39.04
C ALA A 421 -1.82 22.14 38.13
N LEU A 422 -0.57 22.19 37.65
CA LEU A 422 -0.13 23.17 36.67
C LEU A 422 -0.88 23.01 35.33
N PHE A 423 -1.19 21.78 34.91
CA PHE A 423 -1.92 21.50 33.67
C PHE A 423 -3.39 21.92 33.76
N SER A 424 -4.00 21.79 34.95
CA SER A 424 -5.41 22.08 35.17
C SER A 424 -5.69 23.52 35.60
N ALA A 425 -4.83 24.12 36.43
CA ALA A 425 -5.07 25.44 37.03
C ALA A 425 -4.58 26.59 36.15
N TRP A 426 -3.41 26.47 35.51
CA TRP A 426 -2.81 27.56 34.75
C TRP A 426 -3.40 27.68 33.34
N ALA A 427 -4.15 28.77 33.11
CA ALA A 427 -4.95 28.93 31.89
C ALA A 427 -4.16 28.93 30.57
N PRO A 428 -3.00 29.61 30.42
CA PRO A 428 -2.22 29.59 29.19
C PRO A 428 -1.78 28.19 28.77
N LEU A 429 -1.27 27.38 29.71
CA LEU A 429 -0.86 26.01 29.44
C LEU A 429 -2.06 25.11 29.15
N ARG A 430 -3.15 25.23 29.92
CA ARG A 430 -4.39 24.47 29.69
C ARG A 430 -4.97 24.73 28.29
N GLN A 431 -5.00 25.99 27.84
CA GLN A 431 -5.48 26.34 26.50
C GLN A 431 -4.55 25.79 25.40
N THR A 432 -3.23 25.86 25.62
CA THR A 432 -2.25 25.32 24.66
C THR A 432 -2.35 23.79 24.55
N ILE A 433 -2.54 23.10 25.68
CA ILE A 433 -2.80 21.64 25.69
C ILE A 433 -4.11 21.34 24.98
N ALA A 434 -5.17 22.11 25.22
CA ALA A 434 -6.47 21.91 24.56
C ALA A 434 -6.39 22.13 23.04
N LEU A 435 -5.62 23.12 22.59
CA LEU A 435 -5.38 23.40 21.16
C LEU A 435 -4.69 22.23 20.45
N HIS A 436 -3.75 21.57 21.12
CA HIS A 436 -2.94 20.47 20.54
C HIS A 436 -3.36 19.07 21.03
N ALA A 437 -4.49 18.95 21.76
CA ALA A 437 -4.89 17.71 22.41
C ALA A 437 -5.07 16.55 21.42
N GLU A 438 -5.59 16.84 20.22
CA GLU A 438 -5.80 15.85 19.17
C GLU A 438 -4.47 15.29 18.63
N VAL A 439 -3.47 16.15 18.42
CA VAL A 439 -2.13 15.73 17.99
C VAL A 439 -1.47 14.88 19.07
N LEU A 440 -1.52 15.32 20.33
CA LEU A 440 -0.93 14.59 21.46
C LEU A 440 -1.59 13.22 21.71
N ARG A 441 -2.90 13.10 21.47
CA ARG A 441 -3.61 11.81 21.54
C ARG A 441 -3.16 10.85 20.45
N ARG A 442 -3.04 11.31 19.21
CA ARG A 442 -2.58 10.49 18.07
C ARG A 442 -1.16 9.96 18.28
N ILE A 443 -0.28 10.76 18.87
CA ILE A 443 1.07 10.30 19.25
C ILE A 443 0.99 9.23 20.33
N ALA A 444 0.16 9.44 21.37
CA ALA A 444 -0.01 8.45 22.43
C ALA A 444 -0.56 7.10 21.89
N ASP A 445 -1.52 7.14 20.95
CA ASP A 445 -2.02 5.94 20.28
C ASP A 445 -0.91 5.23 19.47
N LEU A 446 -0.04 6.00 18.79
CA LEU A 446 1.09 5.48 18.03
C LEU A 446 2.14 4.83 18.95
N GLU A 447 2.48 5.47 20.06
CA GLU A 447 3.40 4.95 21.08
C GLU A 447 2.85 3.67 21.71
N GLN A 448 1.54 3.61 21.97
CA GLN A 448 0.89 2.39 22.43
C GLN A 448 1.03 1.25 21.41
N TRP A 449 0.77 1.51 20.12
CA TRP A 449 0.94 0.48 19.08
C TRP A 449 2.39 0.00 18.96
N ALA A 450 3.36 0.90 19.09
CA ALA A 450 4.78 0.56 19.08
C ALA A 450 5.18 -0.31 20.28
N ALA A 451 4.68 0.02 21.47
CA ALA A 451 4.90 -0.76 22.69
C ALA A 451 4.25 -2.16 22.61
N GLU A 452 3.07 -2.29 22.01
CA GLU A 452 2.45 -3.59 21.74
C GLU A 452 3.27 -4.42 20.75
N TRP A 453 3.75 -3.80 19.66
CA TRP A 453 4.61 -4.46 18.68
C TRP A 453 5.90 -5.01 19.30
N ASP A 454 6.56 -4.24 20.17
CA ASP A 454 7.77 -4.70 20.87
C ASP A 454 7.45 -5.82 21.88
N ARG A 455 6.37 -5.69 22.66
CA ARG A 455 5.92 -6.70 23.62
C ARG A 455 5.65 -8.06 22.98
N TYR A 456 5.10 -8.09 21.76
CA TYR A 456 4.81 -9.33 21.04
C TYR A 456 5.97 -9.83 20.16
N GLY A 457 7.20 -9.36 20.41
CA GLY A 457 8.41 -9.85 19.75
C GLY A 457 8.59 -9.31 18.33
N ARG A 458 8.15 -8.07 18.07
CA ARG A 458 8.36 -7.33 16.82
C ARG A 458 7.83 -8.03 15.56
N GLN A 459 6.71 -8.76 15.69
CA GLN A 459 6.12 -9.52 14.58
C GLN A 459 5.57 -8.63 13.46
N GLU A 460 5.67 -9.11 12.21
CA GLU A 460 5.21 -8.38 11.02
C GLU A 460 3.69 -8.09 11.03
N ALA A 461 2.89 -8.92 11.73
CA ALA A 461 1.43 -8.80 11.79
C ALA A 461 0.93 -7.51 12.47
N TYR A 462 1.76 -6.89 13.32
CA TYR A 462 1.42 -5.66 14.05
C TYR A 462 1.85 -4.38 13.29
N LEU A 463 2.62 -4.52 12.21
CA LEU A 463 3.09 -3.37 11.43
C LEU A 463 1.93 -2.66 10.71
N LEU A 464 2.03 -1.33 10.64
CA LEU A 464 1.04 -0.50 9.97
C LEU A 464 1.16 -0.65 8.44
N ARG A 465 0.02 -0.68 7.75
CA ARG A 465 -0.07 -0.75 6.28
C ARG A 465 -1.10 0.24 5.73
N GLY A 466 -0.92 0.68 4.49
CA GLY A 466 -1.88 1.52 3.77
C GLY A 466 -2.23 2.84 4.48
N GLU A 467 -3.52 3.08 4.70
CA GLU A 467 -4.03 4.33 5.31
C GLU A 467 -3.54 4.53 6.74
N ARG A 468 -3.43 3.46 7.54
CA ARG A 468 -2.95 3.57 8.94
C ARG A 468 -1.50 4.02 9.00
N LEU A 469 -0.65 3.51 8.09
CA LEU A 469 0.74 3.95 7.98
C LEU A 469 0.83 5.40 7.47
N SER A 470 0.01 5.76 6.49
CA SER A 470 -0.04 7.12 5.95
C SER A 470 -0.46 8.13 7.02
N ALA A 471 -1.48 7.79 7.82
CA ALA A 471 -1.93 8.59 8.95
C ALA A 471 -0.83 8.70 10.02
N ALA A 472 -0.19 7.59 10.41
CA ALA A 472 0.89 7.61 11.40
C ALA A 472 2.07 8.50 10.97
N ARG A 473 2.48 8.45 9.70
CA ARG A 473 3.53 9.34 9.17
C ARG A 473 3.11 10.80 9.20
N LYS A 474 1.84 11.10 8.90
CA LYS A 474 1.29 12.45 9.00
C LYS A 474 1.30 12.93 10.45
N TRP A 475 0.93 12.07 11.40
CA TRP A 475 0.95 12.39 12.82
C TRP A 475 2.35 12.68 13.33
N VAL A 476 3.36 11.91 12.88
CA VAL A 476 4.78 12.17 13.19
C VAL A 476 5.22 13.53 12.66
N ALA A 477 4.84 13.88 11.43
CA ALA A 477 5.19 15.18 10.84
C ALA A 477 4.43 16.35 11.51
N GLU A 478 3.15 16.17 11.85
CA GLU A 478 2.34 17.17 12.59
C GLU A 478 2.86 17.39 14.02
N ALA A 479 3.55 16.42 14.60
CA ALA A 479 4.09 16.44 15.96
C ALA A 479 5.49 17.08 16.07
N GLU A 480 6.18 17.27 14.95
CA GLU A 480 7.56 17.76 14.92
C GLU A 480 7.67 19.15 15.60
N GLY A 481 8.53 19.25 16.61
CA GLY A 481 8.72 20.46 17.43
C GLY A 481 7.64 20.72 18.50
N LEU A 482 6.46 20.10 18.41
CA LEU A 482 5.36 20.24 19.37
C LEU A 482 5.40 19.20 20.49
N ALA A 483 5.79 17.97 20.17
CA ALA A 483 5.91 16.87 21.12
C ALA A 483 7.10 15.98 20.76
N ALA A 484 7.82 15.50 21.77
CA ALA A 484 8.83 14.49 21.53
C ALA A 484 8.15 13.12 21.34
N ILE A 485 8.60 12.34 20.37
CA ILE A 485 8.05 11.02 20.07
C ILE A 485 9.06 9.98 20.54
N GLU A 486 8.61 8.89 21.18
CA GLU A 486 9.51 7.82 21.59
C GLU A 486 10.29 7.21 20.40
N PRO A 487 11.60 6.91 20.57
CA PRO A 487 12.40 6.30 19.49
C PRO A 487 11.81 5.00 18.94
N LEU A 488 11.18 4.19 19.80
CA LEU A 488 10.51 2.96 19.41
C LEU A 488 9.33 3.21 18.46
N ALA A 489 8.58 4.30 18.65
CA ALA A 489 7.47 4.66 17.76
C ALA A 489 7.98 5.13 16.38
N LEU A 490 9.10 5.86 16.33
CA LEU A 490 9.75 6.22 15.07
C LEU A 490 10.29 4.97 14.34
N GLU A 491 10.97 4.07 15.07
CA GLU A 491 11.45 2.78 14.54
C GLU A 491 10.29 1.94 13.99
N PHE A 492 9.19 1.85 14.73
CA PHE A 492 7.98 1.13 14.33
C PHE A 492 7.36 1.67 13.04
N VAL A 493 7.25 3.00 12.90
CA VAL A 493 6.75 3.64 11.66
C VAL A 493 7.70 3.40 10.50
N GLU A 494 9.01 3.47 10.72
CA GLU A 494 10.01 3.25 9.68
C GLU A 494 10.04 1.78 9.20
N ILE A 495 10.00 0.82 10.13
CA ILE A 495 9.92 -0.61 9.81
C ILE A 495 8.59 -0.93 9.12
N SER A 496 7.48 -0.36 9.60
CA SER A 496 6.18 -0.48 8.94
C SER A 496 6.24 0.05 7.51
N HIS A 497 6.89 1.20 7.27
CA HIS A 497 7.08 1.77 5.94
C HIS A 497 7.93 0.90 5.02
N ARG A 498 9.06 0.39 5.50
CA ARG A 498 9.91 -0.54 4.73
C ARG A 498 9.19 -1.84 4.40
N SER A 499 8.45 -2.40 5.37
CA SER A 499 7.68 -3.64 5.22
C SER A 499 6.51 -3.47 4.25
N ASP A 500 5.73 -2.40 4.37
CA ASP A 500 4.62 -2.06 3.47
C ASP A 500 5.14 -1.84 2.03
N GLY A 501 6.25 -1.12 1.86
CA GLY A 501 6.89 -0.95 0.55
C GLY A 501 7.42 -2.27 -0.05
N ALA A 502 7.87 -3.22 0.77
CA ALA A 502 8.24 -4.57 0.30
C ALA A 502 7.01 -5.42 -0.04
N ALA A 503 5.92 -5.30 0.73
CA ALA A 503 4.65 -5.97 0.43
C ALA A 503 4.02 -5.44 -0.86
N MET A 504 4.00 -4.13 -1.08
CA MET A 504 3.49 -3.51 -2.32
C MET A 504 4.32 -3.89 -3.55
N ARG A 505 5.64 -4.01 -3.43
CA ARG A 505 6.48 -4.55 -4.52
C ARG A 505 6.16 -6.01 -4.85
N ARG A 506 6.00 -6.86 -3.83
CA ARG A 506 5.58 -8.27 -4.02
C ARG A 506 4.21 -8.37 -4.68
N LEU A 507 3.28 -7.49 -4.30
CA LEU A 507 1.95 -7.40 -4.89
C LEU A 507 2.03 -6.97 -6.37
N ALA A 508 2.79 -5.91 -6.66
CA ALA A 508 3.05 -5.44 -8.02
C ALA A 508 3.61 -6.56 -8.89
N ASP A 509 4.61 -7.30 -8.40
CA ASP A 509 5.21 -8.42 -9.13
C ASP A 509 4.27 -9.61 -9.32
N SER A 510 3.33 -9.83 -8.39
CA SER A 510 2.28 -10.85 -8.54
C SER A 510 1.31 -10.47 -9.65
N ILE A 511 0.81 -9.23 -9.64
CA ILE A 511 -0.13 -8.71 -10.65
C ILE A 511 0.56 -8.63 -12.02
N ALA A 512 1.84 -8.21 -12.06
CA ALA A 512 2.63 -8.15 -13.29
C ALA A 512 2.82 -9.54 -13.92
N ARG A 513 3.04 -10.59 -13.11
CA ARG A 513 3.08 -11.98 -13.61
C ARG A 513 1.75 -12.42 -14.20
N GLN A 514 0.63 -12.06 -13.55
CA GLN A 514 -0.69 -12.33 -14.10
C GLN A 514 -0.92 -11.60 -15.44
N ALA A 515 -0.49 -10.34 -15.54
CA ALA A 515 -0.54 -9.59 -16.79
C ALA A 515 0.32 -10.23 -17.89
N LEU A 516 1.54 -10.67 -17.57
CA LEU A 516 2.45 -11.38 -18.49
C LEU A 516 1.97 -12.78 -18.88
N ALA A 517 1.16 -13.45 -18.06
CA ALA A 517 0.54 -14.72 -18.45
C ALA A 517 -0.61 -14.50 -19.44
N GLY A 518 -1.29 -13.35 -19.36
CA GLY A 518 -2.50 -13.06 -20.13
C GLY A 518 -2.31 -12.23 -21.39
N TYR A 519 -1.17 -11.54 -21.58
CA TYR A 519 -1.10 -10.42 -22.54
C TYR A 519 -1.31 -10.80 -24.00
N LEU A 520 -0.95 -12.01 -24.44
CA LEU A 520 -1.26 -12.50 -25.79
C LEU A 520 -2.74 -12.88 -25.96
N THR A 521 -3.40 -13.26 -24.88
CA THR A 521 -4.79 -13.73 -24.90
C THR A 521 -5.81 -12.62 -24.70
N ASP A 522 -5.54 -11.70 -23.76
CA ASP A 522 -6.34 -10.53 -23.45
C ASP A 522 -5.42 -9.31 -23.18
N PRO A 523 -4.86 -8.70 -24.25
CA PRO A 523 -3.97 -7.54 -24.16
C PRO A 523 -4.51 -6.41 -23.30
N GLU A 524 -5.80 -6.12 -23.42
CA GLU A 524 -6.41 -4.93 -22.83
C GLU A 524 -6.63 -5.09 -21.33
N HIS A 525 -6.97 -6.31 -20.88
CA HIS A 525 -6.99 -6.61 -19.45
C HIS A 525 -5.58 -6.65 -18.87
N SER A 526 -4.62 -7.27 -19.56
CA SER A 526 -3.21 -7.28 -19.12
C SER A 526 -2.62 -5.88 -19.02
N LEU A 527 -2.95 -4.97 -19.93
CA LEU A 527 -2.48 -3.58 -19.89
C LEU A 527 -3.04 -2.84 -18.66
N LEU A 528 -4.33 -3.05 -18.36
CA LEU A 528 -4.96 -2.51 -17.14
C LEU A 528 -4.29 -3.06 -15.86
N LEU A 529 -4.03 -4.36 -15.80
CA LEU A 529 -3.35 -4.99 -14.67
C LEU A 529 -1.92 -4.48 -14.50
N ALA A 530 -1.18 -4.34 -15.60
CA ALA A 530 0.19 -3.83 -15.58
C ALA A 530 0.27 -2.36 -15.12
N LEU A 531 -0.67 -1.51 -15.56
CA LEU A 531 -0.80 -0.14 -15.05
C LEU A 531 -1.11 -0.13 -13.55
N ALA A 532 -2.04 -0.96 -13.09
CA ALA A 532 -2.38 -1.04 -11.67
C ALA A 532 -1.18 -1.54 -10.83
N ALA A 533 -0.43 -2.53 -11.32
CA ALA A 533 0.80 -2.98 -10.69
C ALA A 533 1.83 -1.84 -10.58
N HIS A 534 2.01 -1.06 -11.64
CA HIS A 534 3.00 0.00 -11.72
C HIS A 534 2.62 1.26 -10.90
N GLU A 535 1.38 1.74 -11.02
CA GLU A 535 0.94 3.03 -10.45
C GLU A 535 0.27 2.89 -9.09
N GLU A 536 -0.54 1.85 -8.89
CA GLU A 536 -1.32 1.67 -7.66
C GLU A 536 -0.58 0.86 -6.60
N CYS A 537 0.39 0.02 -7.00
CA CYS A 537 1.19 -0.80 -6.08
C CYS A 537 2.64 -0.28 -5.95
N ALA A 538 3.50 -0.60 -6.91
CA ALA A 538 4.88 -0.14 -6.93
C ALA A 538 5.49 -0.25 -8.35
N PRO A 539 6.30 0.73 -8.79
CA PRO A 539 6.95 0.68 -10.10
C PRO A 539 8.12 -0.32 -10.08
N THR A 540 7.83 -1.60 -10.25
CA THR A 540 8.85 -2.67 -10.34
C THR A 540 9.30 -2.88 -11.79
N PRO A 541 10.53 -3.42 -12.02
CA PRO A 541 10.97 -3.80 -13.35
C PRO A 541 10.00 -4.79 -14.03
N LEU A 542 9.43 -5.73 -13.26
CA LEU A 542 8.49 -6.70 -13.78
C LEU A 542 7.14 -6.06 -14.18
N ALA A 543 6.64 -5.10 -13.41
CA ALA A 543 5.45 -4.33 -13.77
C ALA A 543 5.68 -3.52 -15.06
N ARG A 544 6.87 -2.92 -15.22
CA ARG A 544 7.24 -2.19 -16.43
C ARG A 544 7.39 -3.12 -17.65
N ARG A 545 7.98 -4.31 -17.47
CA ARG A 545 8.02 -5.38 -18.48
C ARG A 545 6.60 -5.77 -18.90
N ALA A 546 5.72 -6.08 -17.95
CA ALA A 546 4.32 -6.42 -18.20
C ALA A 546 3.59 -5.31 -18.97
N LEU A 547 3.83 -4.04 -18.60
CA LEU A 547 3.26 -2.87 -19.25
C LEU A 547 3.70 -2.77 -20.71
N SER A 548 5.00 -2.88 -20.96
CA SER A 548 5.56 -2.84 -22.32
C SER A 548 5.06 -4.00 -23.20
N ALA A 549 5.03 -5.22 -22.67
CA ALA A 549 4.56 -6.40 -23.38
C ALA A 549 3.07 -6.30 -23.74
N ALA A 550 2.22 -5.90 -22.79
CA ALA A 550 0.79 -5.71 -23.03
C ALA A 550 0.52 -4.57 -24.02
N LEU A 551 1.28 -3.48 -23.93
CA LEU A 551 1.17 -2.35 -24.86
C LEU A 551 1.60 -2.74 -26.28
N ALA A 552 2.64 -3.55 -26.42
CA ALA A 552 3.15 -4.01 -27.70
C ALA A 552 2.11 -4.79 -28.52
N VAL A 553 1.13 -5.41 -27.86
CA VAL A 553 0.07 -6.21 -28.50
C VAL A 553 -1.33 -5.61 -28.40
N SER A 554 -1.52 -4.53 -27.62
CA SER A 554 -2.79 -3.80 -27.53
C SER A 554 -3.18 -3.24 -28.91
N ARG A 555 -4.48 -3.26 -29.19
CA ARG A 555 -5.06 -2.79 -30.46
C ARG A 555 -6.22 -1.84 -30.24
N VAL A 556 -6.83 -1.78 -29.06
CA VAL A 556 -7.89 -0.80 -28.79
C VAL A 556 -7.30 0.60 -28.84
N ARG A 557 -7.92 1.47 -29.64
CA ARG A 557 -7.55 2.87 -29.77
C ARG A 557 -8.51 3.80 -29.03
N GLY A 558 -9.76 3.38 -28.85
CA GLY A 558 -10.71 4.10 -28.02
C GLY A 558 -12.03 3.39 -27.82
N VAL A 559 -12.78 3.88 -26.83
CA VAL A 559 -14.10 3.38 -26.44
C VAL A 559 -15.08 4.54 -26.41
N LEU A 560 -16.08 4.49 -27.28
CA LEU A 560 -17.18 5.45 -27.35
C LEU A 560 -18.28 5.02 -26.39
N ARG A 561 -18.64 5.92 -25.49
CA ARG A 561 -19.70 5.73 -24.49
C ARG A 561 -20.74 6.83 -24.66
N GLY A 562 -22.01 6.46 -24.64
CA GLY A 562 -23.11 7.42 -24.73
C GLY A 562 -24.47 6.77 -24.93
N HIS A 563 -24.52 5.65 -25.67
CA HIS A 563 -25.75 4.89 -25.84
C HIS A 563 -26.28 4.31 -24.52
N GLY A 564 -27.61 4.35 -24.36
CA GLY A 564 -28.29 3.83 -23.16
C GLY A 564 -28.50 2.32 -23.17
N ASP A 565 -28.32 1.68 -24.32
CA ASP A 565 -28.62 0.26 -24.54
C ASP A 565 -27.75 -0.35 -25.67
N GLN A 566 -27.93 -1.64 -25.96
CA GLN A 566 -27.12 -2.45 -26.90
C GLN A 566 -27.00 -1.78 -28.28
N ILE A 567 -25.80 -1.84 -28.86
CA ILE A 567 -25.52 -1.31 -30.21
C ILE A 567 -25.70 -2.42 -31.24
N TRP A 568 -26.50 -2.18 -32.27
CA TRP A 568 -26.79 -3.16 -33.32
C TRP A 568 -25.94 -3.00 -34.58
N SER A 569 -25.54 -1.77 -34.92
CA SER A 569 -24.85 -1.48 -36.17
C SER A 569 -23.86 -0.33 -35.99
N VAL A 570 -22.74 -0.43 -36.70
CA VAL A 570 -21.70 0.60 -36.81
C VAL A 570 -21.30 0.75 -38.28
N ALA A 571 -21.11 1.97 -38.74
CA ALA A 571 -20.70 2.25 -40.12
C ALA A 571 -19.83 3.51 -40.18
N TRP A 572 -18.70 3.41 -40.88
CA TRP A 572 -17.86 4.56 -41.20
C TRP A 572 -18.45 5.36 -42.35
N SER A 573 -18.29 6.69 -42.31
CA SER A 573 -18.53 7.53 -43.48
C SER A 573 -17.49 7.21 -44.57
N PRO A 574 -17.81 7.41 -45.86
CA PRO A 574 -16.90 7.08 -46.96
C PRO A 574 -15.55 7.80 -46.90
N ASP A 575 -15.51 8.99 -46.30
CA ASP A 575 -14.29 9.78 -46.08
C ASP A 575 -13.51 9.38 -44.81
N GLY A 576 -14.02 8.44 -44.02
CA GLY A 576 -13.43 7.96 -42.77
C GLY A 576 -13.49 8.95 -41.60
N ARG A 577 -14.15 10.11 -41.76
CA ARG A 577 -14.17 11.17 -40.74
C ARG A 577 -15.18 10.95 -39.63
N LEU A 578 -16.30 10.29 -39.94
CA LEU A 578 -17.40 10.06 -39.03
C LEU A 578 -17.72 8.58 -38.87
N ILE A 579 -18.24 8.23 -37.70
CA ILE A 579 -18.78 6.90 -37.39
C ILE A 579 -20.26 7.08 -37.02
N ALA A 580 -21.14 6.36 -37.69
CA ALA A 580 -22.54 6.25 -37.33
C ALA A 580 -22.79 4.97 -36.54
N THR A 581 -23.59 5.08 -35.48
CA THR A 581 -23.88 3.98 -34.55
C THR A 581 -25.37 3.94 -34.27
N ALA A 582 -25.95 2.74 -34.26
CA ALA A 582 -27.38 2.52 -34.02
C ALA A 582 -27.62 1.60 -32.82
N SER A 583 -28.60 1.94 -31.98
CA SER A 583 -28.82 1.27 -30.71
C SER A 583 -30.29 0.98 -30.42
N SER A 584 -30.50 0.04 -29.50
CA SER A 584 -31.81 -0.25 -28.88
C SER A 584 -32.37 0.94 -28.11
N ASP A 585 -31.55 1.93 -27.77
CA ASP A 585 -31.99 3.18 -27.14
C ASP A 585 -32.79 4.11 -28.08
N ARG A 586 -33.07 3.65 -29.31
CA ARG A 586 -33.87 4.31 -30.35
C ARG A 586 -33.17 5.50 -31.01
N THR A 587 -31.87 5.65 -30.76
CA THR A 587 -31.08 6.75 -31.30
C THR A 587 -30.02 6.26 -32.27
N ILE A 588 -29.60 7.18 -33.14
CA ILE A 588 -28.38 7.05 -33.93
C ILE A 588 -27.41 8.11 -33.41
N ARG A 589 -26.17 7.72 -33.12
CA ARG A 589 -25.12 8.66 -32.72
C ARG A 589 -24.05 8.75 -33.79
N LEU A 590 -23.61 9.97 -34.05
CA LEU A 590 -22.51 10.31 -34.94
C LEU A 590 -21.31 10.71 -34.10
N TRP A 591 -20.17 10.10 -34.41
CA TRP A 591 -18.90 10.33 -33.72
C TRP A 591 -17.85 10.77 -34.73
N ASP A 592 -16.88 11.57 -34.30
CA ASP A 592 -15.72 11.87 -35.13
C ASP A 592 -14.61 10.80 -34.99
N GLY A 593 -13.57 10.90 -35.82
CA GLY A 593 -12.42 10.00 -35.80
C GLY A 593 -11.54 10.07 -34.53
N ALA A 594 -11.76 11.04 -33.65
CA ALA A 594 -11.15 11.13 -32.31
C ALA A 594 -12.04 10.50 -31.22
N GLY A 595 -13.29 10.18 -31.56
CA GLY A 595 -14.27 9.57 -30.68
C GLY A 595 -15.16 10.54 -29.92
N ALA A 596 -15.18 11.82 -30.30
CA ALA A 596 -16.12 12.78 -29.73
C ALA A 596 -17.51 12.63 -30.37
N GLU A 597 -18.56 12.78 -29.58
CA GLU A 597 -19.94 12.78 -30.08
C GLU A 597 -20.22 14.08 -30.83
N VAL A 598 -20.52 13.97 -32.12
CA VAL A 598 -20.81 15.10 -33.02
C VAL A 598 -22.30 15.43 -33.01
N ALA A 599 -23.16 14.41 -33.03
CA ALA A 599 -24.61 14.57 -33.07
C ALA A 599 -25.34 13.30 -32.62
N VAL A 600 -26.59 13.48 -32.19
CA VAL A 600 -27.52 12.37 -31.91
C VAL A 600 -28.81 12.60 -32.68
N LEU A 601 -29.10 11.70 -33.60
CA LEU A 601 -30.31 11.73 -34.42
C LEU A 601 -31.41 10.95 -33.70
N ARG A 602 -32.52 11.64 -33.43
CA ARG A 602 -33.70 11.09 -32.72
C ARG A 602 -34.91 11.10 -33.62
N GLY A 603 -35.76 10.09 -33.41
CA GLY A 603 -37.09 10.05 -34.00
C GLY A 603 -37.65 8.64 -34.13
N HIS A 604 -36.82 7.57 -34.10
CA HIS A 604 -37.31 6.19 -34.18
C HIS A 604 -38.12 5.84 -32.95
N GLU A 605 -39.19 5.07 -33.14
CA GLU A 605 -40.13 4.74 -32.07
C GLU A 605 -39.71 3.47 -31.33
N ALA A 606 -38.89 2.64 -31.98
CA ALA A 606 -38.30 1.41 -31.45
C ALA A 606 -36.79 1.33 -31.79
N ALA A 607 -36.17 0.19 -31.48
CA ALA A 607 -34.73 -0.03 -31.63
C ALA A 607 -34.26 0.28 -33.07
N VAL A 608 -33.11 0.94 -33.20
CA VAL A 608 -32.46 1.14 -34.51
C VAL A 608 -31.45 0.02 -34.71
N VAL A 609 -31.61 -0.73 -35.80
CA VAL A 609 -30.99 -2.05 -35.97
C VAL A 609 -29.87 -2.02 -37.02
N SER A 610 -29.98 -1.14 -38.02
CA SER A 610 -28.99 -1.00 -39.09
C SER A 610 -28.85 0.45 -39.50
N VAL A 611 -27.63 0.85 -39.85
CA VAL A 611 -27.31 2.15 -40.45
C VAL A 611 -26.39 2.00 -41.64
N ALA A 612 -26.55 2.84 -42.66
CA ALA A 612 -25.71 2.85 -43.85
C ALA A 612 -25.53 4.28 -44.39
N TRP A 613 -24.30 4.65 -44.73
CA TRP A 613 -23.98 5.93 -45.34
C TRP A 613 -24.26 5.92 -46.84
N SER A 614 -24.70 7.06 -47.38
CA SER A 614 -24.67 7.28 -48.82
C SER A 614 -23.21 7.39 -49.30
N PRO A 615 -22.91 7.05 -50.58
CA PRO A 615 -21.55 7.09 -51.11
C PRO A 615 -20.90 8.48 -51.08
N ASP A 616 -21.71 9.55 -51.11
CA ASP A 616 -21.26 10.94 -50.97
C ASP A 616 -20.99 11.36 -49.51
N GLY A 617 -21.35 10.54 -48.52
CA GLY A 617 -21.22 10.84 -47.09
C GLY A 617 -22.19 11.90 -46.55
N LEU A 618 -23.10 12.44 -47.38
CA LEU A 618 -24.00 13.54 -47.00
C LEU A 618 -25.28 13.06 -46.32
N ARG A 619 -25.68 11.81 -46.60
CA ARG A 619 -26.91 11.21 -46.08
C ARG A 619 -26.61 9.92 -45.32
N LEU A 620 -27.45 9.67 -44.32
CA LEU A 620 -27.44 8.42 -43.56
C LEU A 620 -28.81 7.75 -43.68
N ALA A 621 -28.84 6.44 -43.91
CA ALA A 621 -30.06 5.65 -43.83
C ALA A 621 -30.07 4.84 -42.55
N SER A 622 -31.24 4.67 -41.94
CA SER A 622 -31.44 3.85 -40.75
C SER A 622 -32.66 2.96 -40.87
N ALA A 623 -32.54 1.71 -40.45
CA ALA A 623 -33.63 0.75 -40.34
C ALA A 623 -33.93 0.43 -38.87
N SER A 624 -35.21 0.24 -38.57
CA SER A 624 -35.68 0.08 -37.20
C SER A 624 -36.72 -1.04 -37.05
N ASP A 625 -36.82 -1.50 -35.81
CA ASP A 625 -37.90 -2.36 -35.30
C ASP A 625 -39.29 -1.71 -35.40
N ASP A 626 -39.38 -0.39 -35.62
CA ASP A 626 -40.64 0.30 -35.88
C ASP A 626 -41.22 0.04 -37.30
N GLY A 627 -40.57 -0.81 -38.09
CA GLY A 627 -40.98 -1.17 -39.45
C GLY A 627 -40.66 -0.10 -40.50
N THR A 628 -39.94 0.97 -40.13
CA THR A 628 -39.60 2.07 -41.05
C THR A 628 -38.12 2.14 -41.37
N VAL A 629 -37.82 2.66 -42.56
CA VAL A 629 -36.48 3.13 -42.92
C VAL A 629 -36.51 4.65 -43.00
N ARG A 630 -35.46 5.33 -42.56
CA ARG A 630 -35.36 6.79 -42.59
C ARG A 630 -34.07 7.25 -43.19
N VAL A 631 -34.14 8.35 -43.93
CA VAL A 631 -32.98 9.02 -44.49
C VAL A 631 -32.78 10.33 -43.75
N TRP A 632 -31.55 10.58 -43.34
CA TRP A 632 -31.13 11.73 -42.56
C TRP A 632 -30.12 12.53 -43.37
N ASP A 633 -30.26 13.85 -43.33
CA ASP A 633 -29.20 14.75 -43.75
C ASP A 633 -28.25 14.95 -42.56
N VAL A 634 -26.96 14.68 -42.80
CA VAL A 634 -25.94 14.65 -41.75
C VAL A 634 -25.58 16.06 -41.30
N ALA A 635 -25.54 17.02 -42.23
CA ALA A 635 -25.20 18.41 -41.95
C ALA A 635 -26.35 19.12 -41.23
N ALA A 636 -27.57 18.97 -41.72
CA ALA A 636 -28.79 19.53 -41.13
C ALA A 636 -29.25 18.78 -39.88
N ARG A 637 -28.74 17.56 -39.64
CA ARG A 637 -29.12 16.68 -38.50
C ARG A 637 -30.62 16.40 -38.45
N ALA A 638 -31.25 16.33 -39.62
CA ALA A 638 -32.68 16.26 -39.77
C ALA A 638 -33.08 15.07 -40.65
N ARG A 639 -34.25 14.50 -40.39
CA ARG A 639 -34.84 13.47 -41.25
C ARG A 639 -35.34 14.12 -42.53
N VAL A 640 -34.83 13.68 -43.68
CA VAL A 640 -35.24 14.15 -45.01
C VAL A 640 -36.23 13.23 -45.70
N ALA A 641 -36.21 11.91 -45.41
CA ALA A 641 -37.21 10.98 -45.92
C ALA A 641 -37.65 9.94 -44.88
N LEU A 642 -38.90 9.48 -45.01
CA LEU A 642 -39.51 8.42 -44.22
C LEU A 642 -40.10 7.37 -45.17
N LEU A 643 -39.49 6.19 -45.17
CA LEU A 643 -39.81 5.06 -46.04
C LEU A 643 -40.75 4.12 -45.27
N ARG A 644 -42.04 4.11 -45.63
CA ARG A 644 -43.07 3.23 -45.06
C ARG A 644 -43.51 2.22 -46.10
N GLY A 645 -43.61 0.96 -45.70
CA GLY A 645 -44.17 -0.07 -46.57
C GLY A 645 -43.91 -1.50 -46.12
N HIS A 646 -42.82 -1.75 -45.38
CA HIS A 646 -42.61 -3.05 -44.74
C HIS A 646 -43.69 -3.34 -43.70
N GLY A 647 -44.08 -4.61 -43.59
CA GLY A 647 -45.14 -5.05 -42.67
C GLY A 647 -44.68 -5.33 -41.24
N ASP A 648 -43.37 -5.41 -41.02
CA ASP A 648 -42.72 -5.78 -39.76
C ASP A 648 -41.30 -5.17 -39.69
N MET A 649 -40.59 -5.41 -38.59
CA MET A 649 -39.22 -4.98 -38.30
C MET A 649 -38.29 -5.01 -39.51
N VAL A 650 -37.55 -3.91 -39.73
CA VAL A 650 -36.53 -3.83 -40.77
C VAL A 650 -35.16 -4.10 -40.17
N TRP A 651 -34.50 -5.17 -40.61
CA TRP A 651 -33.24 -5.66 -40.05
C TRP A 651 -32.00 -5.03 -40.68
N GLY A 652 -32.06 -4.72 -41.97
CA GLY A 652 -30.89 -4.30 -42.75
C GLY A 652 -31.23 -3.19 -43.73
N VAL A 653 -30.26 -2.31 -43.98
CA VAL A 653 -30.38 -1.23 -44.96
C VAL A 653 -29.04 -1.03 -45.67
N ALA A 654 -29.07 -0.82 -46.98
CA ALA A 654 -27.87 -0.60 -47.79
C ALA A 654 -28.13 0.38 -48.95
N TRP A 655 -27.19 1.30 -49.17
CA TRP A 655 -27.21 2.20 -50.32
C TRP A 655 -26.61 1.54 -51.55
N SER A 656 -27.12 1.87 -52.73
CA SER A 656 -26.43 1.56 -53.98
C SER A 656 -25.14 2.39 -54.10
N PRO A 657 -24.10 1.88 -54.79
CA PRO A 657 -22.82 2.59 -54.96
C PRO A 657 -22.95 3.93 -55.69
N ASP A 658 -24.01 4.11 -56.48
CA ASP A 658 -24.35 5.36 -57.17
C ASP A 658 -25.14 6.35 -56.29
N GLY A 659 -25.58 5.94 -55.10
CA GLY A 659 -26.37 6.76 -54.17
C GLY A 659 -27.81 7.05 -54.60
N THR A 660 -28.28 6.44 -55.69
CA THR A 660 -29.62 6.70 -56.26
C THR A 660 -30.70 5.77 -55.72
N ARG A 661 -30.33 4.63 -55.13
CA ARG A 661 -31.25 3.60 -54.65
C ARG A 661 -30.90 3.17 -53.24
N LEU A 662 -31.92 2.76 -52.50
CA LEU A 662 -31.79 2.21 -51.16
C LEU A 662 -32.43 0.82 -51.13
N ALA A 663 -31.78 -0.15 -50.51
CA ALA A 663 -32.33 -1.48 -50.30
C ALA A 663 -32.57 -1.72 -48.80
N SER A 664 -33.67 -2.39 -48.46
CA SER A 664 -33.97 -2.79 -47.09
C SER A 664 -34.43 -4.23 -47.00
N ALA A 665 -34.01 -4.92 -45.94
CA ALA A 665 -34.39 -6.30 -45.63
C ALA A 665 -35.24 -6.33 -44.36
N SER A 666 -36.36 -7.05 -44.40
CA SER A 666 -37.32 -7.08 -43.30
C SER A 666 -37.69 -8.49 -42.84
N ARG A 667 -38.21 -8.53 -41.62
CA ARG A 667 -38.85 -9.68 -41.00
C ARG A 667 -40.09 -10.16 -41.76
N ASP A 668 -40.69 -9.34 -42.62
CA ASP A 668 -41.79 -9.73 -43.50
C ASP A 668 -41.39 -10.74 -44.61
N GLY A 669 -40.09 -11.01 -44.78
CA GLY A 669 -39.55 -11.98 -45.73
C GLY A 669 -39.16 -11.36 -47.08
N ASP A 670 -39.38 -10.06 -47.26
CA ASP A 670 -39.09 -9.35 -48.50
C ASP A 670 -37.84 -8.46 -48.40
N VAL A 671 -37.24 -8.20 -49.56
CA VAL A 671 -36.29 -7.10 -49.76
C VAL A 671 -36.95 -6.02 -50.60
N ARG A 672 -36.88 -4.76 -50.18
CA ARG A 672 -37.45 -3.63 -50.95
C ARG A 672 -36.37 -2.70 -51.45
N ILE A 673 -36.56 -2.16 -52.65
CA ILE A 673 -35.75 -1.11 -53.25
C ILE A 673 -36.56 0.19 -53.26
N TRP A 674 -35.94 1.28 -52.86
CA TRP A 674 -36.54 2.58 -52.67
C TRP A 674 -35.80 3.67 -53.43
N ASP A 675 -36.54 4.69 -53.82
CA ASP A 675 -35.98 5.99 -54.16
C ASP A 675 -35.78 6.80 -52.85
N PRO A 676 -34.54 7.19 -52.51
CA PRO A 676 -34.25 7.92 -51.29
C PRO A 676 -34.68 9.40 -51.32
N ALA A 677 -35.03 9.96 -52.49
CA ALA A 677 -35.41 11.37 -52.64
C ALA A 677 -36.86 11.63 -52.21
N ASP A 678 -37.80 10.78 -52.63
CA ASP A 678 -39.24 10.92 -52.33
C ASP A 678 -39.78 9.83 -51.38
N GLY A 679 -39.00 8.78 -51.17
CA GLY A 679 -39.34 7.65 -50.32
C GLY A 679 -40.21 6.57 -50.97
N ALA A 680 -40.36 6.59 -52.29
CA ALA A 680 -41.20 5.63 -53.01
C ALA A 680 -40.55 4.23 -53.07
N THR A 681 -41.35 3.17 -52.90
CA THR A 681 -40.90 1.80 -53.17
C THR A 681 -40.85 1.57 -54.69
N THR A 682 -39.68 1.35 -55.24
CA THR A 682 -39.46 1.11 -56.68
C THR A 682 -39.60 -0.37 -57.05
N ALA A 683 -39.27 -1.28 -56.12
CA ALA A 683 -39.40 -2.73 -56.29
C ALA A 683 -39.53 -3.48 -54.95
N THR A 684 -40.20 -4.63 -54.99
CA THR A 684 -40.23 -5.62 -53.91
C THR A 684 -39.71 -6.95 -54.46
N LEU A 685 -38.71 -7.52 -53.80
CA LEU A 685 -38.06 -8.78 -54.14
C LEU A 685 -38.50 -9.84 -53.13
N SER A 686 -39.46 -10.66 -53.55
CA SER A 686 -40.02 -11.75 -52.74
C SER A 686 -39.45 -13.09 -53.17
N GLY A 687 -39.18 -13.98 -52.21
CA GLY A 687 -38.75 -15.34 -52.51
C GLY A 687 -38.06 -16.09 -51.37
N HIS A 688 -37.62 -15.39 -50.32
CA HIS A 688 -37.09 -16.04 -49.12
C HIS A 688 -38.20 -16.76 -48.34
N GLY A 689 -37.86 -17.87 -47.70
CA GLY A 689 -38.79 -18.69 -46.89
C GLY A 689 -38.89 -18.26 -45.43
N GLY A 690 -38.10 -17.27 -45.01
CA GLY A 690 -38.01 -16.78 -43.64
C GLY A 690 -37.57 -15.31 -43.60
N TRP A 691 -37.33 -14.79 -42.39
CA TRP A 691 -36.97 -13.39 -42.19
C TRP A 691 -35.68 -13.03 -42.93
N VAL A 692 -35.67 -11.89 -43.63
CA VAL A 692 -34.46 -11.39 -44.28
C VAL A 692 -33.73 -10.48 -43.31
N ARG A 693 -32.50 -10.87 -42.95
CA ARG A 693 -31.71 -10.24 -41.88
C ARG A 693 -30.66 -9.26 -42.39
N GLY A 694 -30.15 -9.48 -43.60
CA GLY A 694 -29.07 -8.69 -44.19
C GLY A 694 -29.30 -8.44 -45.66
N VAL A 695 -28.81 -7.30 -46.14
CA VAL A 695 -28.84 -6.91 -47.54
C VAL A 695 -27.58 -6.12 -47.89
N ALA A 696 -26.98 -6.37 -49.06
CA ALA A 696 -25.80 -5.66 -49.53
C ALA A 696 -25.78 -5.52 -51.05
N TRP A 697 -25.40 -4.35 -51.55
CA TRP A 697 -25.20 -4.10 -52.98
C TRP A 697 -23.82 -4.57 -53.44
N SER A 698 -23.74 -5.07 -54.67
CA SER A 698 -22.44 -5.27 -55.33
C SER A 698 -21.77 -3.91 -55.61
N PRO A 699 -20.43 -3.84 -55.67
CA PRO A 699 -19.70 -2.59 -55.92
C PRO A 699 -20.06 -1.92 -57.26
N ASP A 700 -20.50 -2.70 -58.24
CA ASP A 700 -20.99 -2.21 -59.55
C ASP A 700 -22.46 -1.74 -59.54
N GLY A 701 -23.20 -1.95 -58.45
CA GLY A 701 -24.61 -1.58 -58.30
C GLY A 701 -25.61 -2.39 -59.15
N THR A 702 -25.15 -3.45 -59.82
CA THR A 702 -25.98 -4.29 -60.71
C THR A 702 -26.65 -5.46 -59.99
N ARG A 703 -26.07 -5.91 -58.86
CA ARG A 703 -26.53 -7.06 -58.08
C ARG A 703 -26.82 -6.67 -56.63
N LEU A 704 -27.74 -7.39 -56.02
CA LEU A 704 -28.07 -7.30 -54.60
C LEU A 704 -27.93 -8.69 -53.97
N ALA A 705 -27.32 -8.78 -52.80
CA ALA A 705 -27.29 -10.00 -52.01
C ALA A 705 -28.18 -9.85 -50.78
N SER A 706 -28.91 -10.90 -50.41
CA SER A 706 -29.74 -10.95 -49.20
C SER A 706 -29.49 -12.22 -48.40
N ALA A 707 -29.47 -12.09 -47.07
CA ALA A 707 -29.25 -13.18 -46.11
C ALA A 707 -30.50 -13.41 -45.26
N SER A 708 -30.87 -14.67 -45.00
CA SER A 708 -32.15 -15.03 -44.38
C SER A 708 -32.07 -16.14 -43.32
N ASP A 709 -33.11 -16.20 -42.49
CA ASP A 709 -33.42 -17.31 -41.59
C ASP A 709 -33.69 -18.64 -42.31
N ASP A 710 -34.01 -18.61 -43.60
CA ASP A 710 -34.14 -19.82 -44.42
C ASP A 710 -32.81 -20.54 -44.70
N ARG A 711 -31.71 -20.07 -44.09
CA ARG A 711 -30.34 -20.60 -44.20
C ARG A 711 -29.69 -20.36 -45.55
N THR A 712 -30.30 -19.54 -46.41
CA THR A 712 -29.77 -19.23 -47.74
C THR A 712 -29.27 -17.79 -47.85
N VAL A 713 -28.35 -17.57 -48.79
CA VAL A 713 -28.06 -16.26 -49.34
C VAL A 713 -28.60 -16.21 -50.77
N ARG A 714 -29.30 -15.16 -51.15
CA ARG A 714 -29.80 -14.99 -52.52
C ARG A 714 -29.13 -13.81 -53.20
N ILE A 715 -28.78 -14.01 -54.47
CA ILE A 715 -28.31 -12.93 -55.35
C ILE A 715 -29.46 -12.56 -56.27
N TRP A 716 -29.70 -11.26 -56.39
CA TRP A 716 -30.74 -10.66 -57.22
C TRP A 716 -30.08 -9.74 -58.24
N ASP A 717 -30.59 -9.78 -59.45
CA ASP A 717 -30.26 -8.77 -60.45
C ASP A 717 -31.12 -7.53 -60.19
N ALA A 718 -30.47 -6.38 -59.99
CA ALA A 718 -31.14 -5.16 -59.57
C ALA A 718 -31.93 -4.47 -60.69
N VAL A 719 -31.71 -4.84 -61.95
CA VAL A 719 -32.38 -4.26 -63.13
C VAL A 719 -33.64 -5.06 -63.44
N THR A 720 -33.49 -6.37 -63.60
CA THR A 720 -34.55 -7.33 -63.91
C THR A 720 -35.38 -7.72 -62.69
N ARG A 721 -34.86 -7.48 -61.48
CA ARG A 721 -35.51 -7.76 -60.18
C ARG A 721 -35.77 -9.25 -59.96
N ARG A 722 -34.96 -10.11 -60.59
CA ARG A 722 -35.06 -11.57 -60.48
C ARG A 722 -33.93 -12.12 -59.62
N CYS A 723 -34.23 -13.18 -58.88
CA CYS A 723 -33.21 -13.98 -58.20
C CYS A 723 -32.39 -14.73 -59.25
N THR A 724 -31.08 -14.51 -59.27
CA THR A 724 -30.14 -15.13 -60.21
C THR A 724 -29.40 -16.31 -59.61
N ALA A 725 -29.20 -16.35 -58.29
CA ALA A 725 -28.59 -17.46 -57.59
C ALA A 725 -29.14 -17.63 -56.16
N VAL A 726 -29.22 -18.88 -55.70
CA VAL A 726 -29.50 -19.25 -54.31
C VAL A 726 -28.28 -20.02 -53.80
N LEU A 727 -27.62 -19.47 -52.79
CA LEU A 727 -26.42 -20.04 -52.18
C LEU A 727 -26.83 -20.85 -50.95
N GLU A 728 -26.76 -22.17 -51.08
CA GLU A 728 -27.10 -23.13 -50.03
C GLU A 728 -25.83 -23.71 -49.41
N GLY A 729 -25.83 -23.90 -48.09
CA GLY A 729 -24.73 -24.59 -47.40
C GLY A 729 -24.59 -24.25 -45.93
N HIS A 730 -25.14 -23.14 -45.44
CA HIS A 730 -25.20 -22.86 -44.01
C HIS A 730 -26.20 -23.79 -43.30
N ASP A 731 -25.86 -24.20 -42.07
CA ASP A 731 -26.70 -25.14 -41.31
C ASP A 731 -27.78 -24.43 -40.45
N GLU A 732 -27.61 -23.13 -40.25
CA GLU A 732 -28.50 -22.27 -39.47
C GLU A 732 -28.64 -20.88 -40.12
N THR A 733 -29.51 -20.05 -39.54
CA THR A 733 -29.77 -18.65 -39.94
C THR A 733 -28.54 -17.91 -40.46
N VAL A 734 -28.64 -17.32 -41.65
CA VAL A 734 -27.63 -16.41 -42.17
C VAL A 734 -27.96 -14.99 -41.72
N ARG A 735 -27.06 -14.37 -40.94
CA ARG A 735 -27.33 -13.09 -40.30
C ARG A 735 -27.00 -11.89 -41.18
N MET A 736 -25.88 -11.94 -41.89
CA MET A 736 -25.36 -10.81 -42.66
C MET A 736 -24.59 -11.31 -43.88
N VAL A 737 -24.51 -10.46 -44.90
CA VAL A 737 -23.77 -10.70 -46.13
C VAL A 737 -22.99 -9.44 -46.52
N ALA A 738 -21.79 -9.59 -47.07
CA ALA A 738 -20.94 -8.49 -47.51
C ALA A 738 -20.20 -8.86 -48.81
N TRP A 739 -20.21 -7.95 -49.78
CA TRP A 739 -19.46 -8.12 -51.04
C TRP A 739 -17.99 -7.79 -50.85
N SER A 740 -17.12 -8.51 -51.56
CA SER A 740 -15.72 -8.09 -51.71
C SER A 740 -15.66 -6.79 -52.53
N PRO A 741 -14.64 -5.93 -52.31
CA PRO A 741 -14.52 -4.65 -53.02
C PRO A 741 -14.43 -4.77 -54.55
N ASP A 742 -13.92 -5.89 -55.06
CA ASP A 742 -13.83 -6.21 -56.49
C ASP A 742 -15.13 -6.82 -57.07
N GLY A 743 -16.11 -7.15 -56.22
CA GLY A 743 -17.40 -7.74 -56.61
C GLY A 743 -17.35 -9.20 -57.06
N THR A 744 -16.19 -9.88 -56.90
CA THR A 744 -16.01 -11.28 -57.31
C THR A 744 -16.43 -12.26 -56.22
N GLY A 745 -16.26 -11.88 -54.95
CA GLY A 745 -16.54 -12.68 -53.77
C GLY A 745 -17.70 -12.12 -52.93
N LEU A 746 -18.33 -13.01 -52.18
CA LEU A 746 -19.36 -12.69 -51.20
C LEU A 746 -19.03 -13.38 -49.88
N ALA A 747 -19.06 -12.68 -48.77
CA ALA A 747 -18.91 -13.26 -47.44
C ALA A 747 -20.26 -13.30 -46.73
N SER A 748 -20.60 -14.43 -46.11
CA SER A 748 -21.80 -14.57 -45.28
C SER A 748 -21.45 -15.11 -43.91
N CYS A 749 -22.12 -14.59 -42.87
CA CYS A 749 -21.96 -15.09 -41.50
C CYS A 749 -23.26 -15.66 -40.95
N SER A 750 -23.16 -16.72 -40.14
CA SER A 750 -24.31 -17.52 -39.70
C SER A 750 -24.27 -17.87 -38.22
N TYR A 751 -25.44 -18.28 -37.73
CA TYR A 751 -25.63 -18.86 -36.41
C TYR A 751 -24.99 -20.24 -36.24
N ASP A 752 -24.58 -20.88 -37.33
CA ASP A 752 -23.80 -22.13 -37.34
C ASP A 752 -22.34 -21.94 -36.84
N ARG A 753 -21.96 -20.71 -36.49
CA ARG A 753 -20.63 -20.29 -35.99
C ARG A 753 -19.56 -20.19 -37.08
N THR A 754 -19.96 -20.22 -38.35
CA THR A 754 -19.06 -20.13 -39.50
C THR A 754 -19.24 -18.83 -40.29
N VAL A 755 -18.19 -18.48 -41.02
CA VAL A 755 -18.26 -17.51 -42.12
C VAL A 755 -17.91 -18.22 -43.40
N ARG A 756 -18.69 -18.01 -44.45
CA ARG A 756 -18.48 -18.62 -45.76
C ARG A 756 -18.14 -17.57 -46.79
N ILE A 757 -17.17 -17.89 -47.65
CA ILE A 757 -16.79 -17.06 -48.79
C ILE A 757 -17.27 -17.78 -50.05
N TRP A 758 -18.08 -17.09 -50.84
CA TRP A 758 -18.71 -17.59 -52.06
C TRP A 758 -18.13 -16.86 -53.26
N ASP A 759 -17.99 -17.57 -54.37
CA ASP A 759 -17.77 -16.96 -55.66
C ASP A 759 -19.12 -16.43 -56.18
N ALA A 760 -19.19 -15.13 -56.46
CA ALA A 760 -20.45 -14.46 -56.78
C ALA A 760 -20.94 -14.70 -58.22
N ALA A 761 -20.09 -15.25 -59.10
CA ALA A 761 -20.46 -15.56 -60.48
C ALA A 761 -21.05 -16.98 -60.58
N THR A 762 -20.46 -17.94 -59.87
CA THR A 762 -20.82 -19.36 -59.89
C THR A 762 -21.75 -19.76 -58.75
N GLY A 763 -21.75 -19.01 -57.65
CA GLY A 763 -22.43 -19.36 -56.41
C GLY A 763 -21.75 -20.48 -55.61
N ALA A 764 -20.55 -20.91 -56.01
CA ALA A 764 -19.82 -21.96 -55.29
C ALA A 764 -19.29 -21.45 -53.94
N CYS A 765 -19.36 -22.28 -52.91
CA CYS A 765 -18.70 -22.00 -51.64
C CYS A 765 -17.21 -22.28 -51.78
N GLY A 766 -16.41 -21.22 -51.85
CA GLY A 766 -14.95 -21.33 -51.98
C GLY A 766 -14.28 -21.72 -50.67
N ARG A 767 -14.71 -21.14 -49.54
CA ARG A 767 -14.13 -21.41 -48.21
C ARG A 767 -15.13 -21.32 -47.07
N VAL A 768 -14.86 -22.09 -46.02
CA VAL A 768 -15.54 -22.02 -44.72
C VAL A 768 -14.52 -21.69 -43.64
N LEU A 769 -14.75 -20.59 -42.92
CA LEU A 769 -13.91 -20.12 -41.83
C LEU A 769 -14.47 -20.64 -40.50
N HIS A 770 -13.68 -21.49 -39.84
CA HIS A 770 -13.99 -22.06 -38.53
C HIS A 770 -13.11 -21.41 -37.45
N GLY A 771 -13.69 -21.12 -36.28
CA GLY A 771 -12.91 -20.65 -35.13
C GLY A 771 -13.77 -20.02 -34.02
N HIS A 772 -14.87 -19.38 -34.38
CA HIS A 772 -15.76 -18.77 -33.38
C HIS A 772 -16.46 -19.81 -32.49
N GLY A 773 -16.53 -19.52 -31.20
CA GLY A 773 -17.13 -20.42 -30.20
C GLY A 773 -18.66 -20.31 -30.15
N ARG A 774 -19.22 -19.22 -30.68
CA ARG A 774 -20.66 -18.92 -30.73
C ARG A 774 -21.00 -18.28 -32.08
N LEU A 775 -22.30 -18.04 -32.31
CA LEU A 775 -22.81 -17.50 -33.57
C LEU A 775 -22.06 -16.25 -34.03
N VAL A 776 -21.85 -16.14 -35.34
CA VAL A 776 -21.21 -14.98 -35.96
C VAL A 776 -22.29 -14.01 -36.38
N TRP A 777 -22.19 -12.77 -35.93
CA TRP A 777 -23.25 -11.78 -36.10
C TRP A 777 -22.98 -10.82 -37.27
N ALA A 778 -21.72 -10.44 -37.47
CA ALA A 778 -21.36 -9.46 -38.50
C ALA A 778 -20.06 -9.87 -39.20
N VAL A 779 -19.93 -9.47 -40.46
CA VAL A 779 -18.77 -9.69 -41.32
C VAL A 779 -18.52 -8.44 -42.15
N SER A 780 -17.25 -8.08 -42.33
CA SER A 780 -16.85 -6.90 -43.11
C SER A 780 -15.52 -7.17 -43.84
N TRP A 781 -15.48 -6.83 -45.13
CA TRP A 781 -14.27 -6.88 -45.94
C TRP A 781 -13.41 -5.65 -45.69
N SER A 782 -12.09 -5.83 -45.70
CA SER A 782 -11.17 -4.69 -45.77
C SER A 782 -11.29 -4.01 -47.15
N PRO A 783 -11.01 -2.69 -47.25
CA PRO A 783 -11.17 -1.94 -48.50
C PRO A 783 -10.30 -2.44 -49.66
N ASP A 784 -9.15 -3.05 -49.35
CA ASP A 784 -8.24 -3.67 -50.31
C ASP A 784 -8.66 -5.10 -50.72
N GLY A 785 -9.70 -5.67 -50.10
CA GLY A 785 -10.20 -7.01 -50.35
C GLY A 785 -9.31 -8.15 -49.82
N THR A 786 -8.22 -7.84 -49.11
CA THR A 786 -7.24 -8.85 -48.67
C THR A 786 -7.60 -9.51 -47.35
N ARG A 787 -8.46 -8.88 -46.54
CA ARG A 787 -8.82 -9.31 -45.18
C ARG A 787 -10.34 -9.28 -44.94
N LEU A 788 -10.77 -10.07 -43.98
CA LEU A 788 -12.12 -10.14 -43.46
C LEU A 788 -12.11 -9.97 -41.94
N ALA A 789 -12.98 -9.12 -41.42
CA ALA A 789 -13.22 -9.01 -39.98
C ALA A 789 -14.58 -9.60 -39.63
N THR A 790 -14.63 -10.44 -38.60
CA THR A 790 -15.84 -11.14 -38.16
C THR A 790 -16.08 -10.88 -36.68
N ALA A 791 -17.33 -10.58 -36.31
CA ALA A 791 -17.72 -10.32 -34.93
C ALA A 791 -18.76 -11.34 -34.45
N SER A 792 -18.55 -11.88 -33.24
CA SER A 792 -19.32 -12.99 -32.71
C SER A 792 -19.87 -12.75 -31.31
N HIS A 793 -20.89 -13.53 -30.95
CA HIS A 793 -21.41 -13.63 -29.60
C HIS A 793 -20.44 -14.29 -28.60
N ASP A 794 -19.31 -14.83 -29.04
CA ASP A 794 -18.23 -15.31 -28.18
C ASP A 794 -17.35 -14.17 -27.60
N ARG A 795 -17.71 -12.91 -27.87
CA ARG A 795 -17.02 -11.68 -27.43
C ARG A 795 -15.67 -11.46 -28.13
N THR A 796 -15.43 -12.13 -29.25
CA THR A 796 -14.22 -11.98 -30.05
C THR A 796 -14.51 -11.36 -31.42
N ILE A 797 -13.54 -10.58 -31.89
CA ILE A 797 -13.43 -10.21 -33.30
C ILE A 797 -12.29 -11.04 -33.87
N ARG A 798 -12.48 -11.63 -35.05
CA ARG A 798 -11.42 -12.37 -35.74
C ARG A 798 -11.10 -11.71 -37.07
N ILE A 799 -9.82 -11.63 -37.40
CA ILE A 799 -9.33 -11.13 -38.68
C ILE A 799 -8.79 -12.32 -39.47
N TRP A 800 -9.26 -12.46 -40.71
CA TRP A 800 -8.94 -13.54 -41.61
C TRP A 800 -8.31 -12.99 -42.89
N PRO A 801 -7.34 -13.68 -43.51
CA PRO A 801 -6.96 -13.42 -44.88
C PRO A 801 -8.10 -13.89 -45.80
N ALA A 802 -8.34 -13.15 -46.88
CA ALA A 802 -9.30 -13.55 -47.90
C ALA A 802 -8.87 -14.84 -48.63
N VAL A 803 -7.57 -14.97 -48.88
CA VAL A 803 -7.01 -16.05 -49.72
C VAL A 803 -6.51 -17.24 -48.89
N ALA A 804 -5.80 -16.99 -47.79
CA ALA A 804 -5.26 -18.02 -46.90
C ALA A 804 -6.24 -18.24 -45.73
N GLY A 805 -6.81 -19.43 -45.56
CA GLY A 805 -7.85 -19.68 -44.54
C GLY A 805 -7.38 -19.71 -43.08
N SER A 806 -6.15 -19.28 -42.79
CA SER A 806 -5.57 -19.26 -41.45
C SER A 806 -5.86 -17.94 -40.75
N GLU A 807 -6.39 -17.98 -39.54
CA GLU A 807 -6.65 -16.80 -38.69
C GLU A 807 -5.40 -15.90 -38.53
N LEU A 808 -5.55 -14.58 -38.75
CA LEU A 808 -4.48 -13.59 -38.56
C LEU A 808 -4.45 -13.03 -37.13
N ALA A 809 -5.62 -12.76 -36.54
CA ALA A 809 -5.70 -12.16 -35.22
C ALA A 809 -7.05 -12.42 -34.55
N VAL A 810 -7.04 -12.50 -33.22
CA VAL A 810 -8.23 -12.51 -32.36
C VAL A 810 -8.19 -11.28 -31.47
N LEU A 811 -9.16 -10.38 -31.62
CA LEU A 811 -9.30 -9.19 -30.78
C LEU A 811 -10.29 -9.47 -29.66
N ARG A 812 -9.85 -9.21 -28.42
CA ARG A 812 -10.67 -9.30 -27.21
C ARG A 812 -10.72 -7.95 -26.50
N GLY A 813 -11.82 -7.71 -25.80
CA GLY A 813 -11.94 -6.54 -24.95
C GLY A 813 -13.37 -6.19 -24.60
N HIS A 814 -14.34 -6.49 -25.47
CA HIS A 814 -15.76 -6.31 -25.16
C HIS A 814 -16.21 -7.24 -24.03
N GLY A 815 -17.00 -6.71 -23.09
CA GLY A 815 -17.51 -7.47 -21.94
C GLY A 815 -18.71 -8.36 -22.28
N GLU A 816 -19.38 -8.07 -23.39
CA GLU A 816 -20.62 -8.73 -23.83
C GLU A 816 -20.61 -9.01 -25.34
N PRO A 817 -21.54 -9.86 -25.85
CA PRO A 817 -21.62 -10.23 -27.26
C PRO A 817 -21.50 -9.07 -28.25
N LEU A 818 -20.75 -9.27 -29.33
CA LEU A 818 -20.64 -8.29 -30.41
C LEU A 818 -21.79 -8.44 -31.41
N ARG A 819 -22.22 -7.30 -31.96
CA ARG A 819 -23.26 -7.22 -32.99
C ARG A 819 -22.83 -6.50 -34.26
N ALA A 820 -21.71 -5.80 -34.26
CA ALA A 820 -21.30 -5.06 -35.45
C ALA A 820 -19.79 -5.00 -35.56
N VAL A 821 -19.30 -5.04 -36.80
CA VAL A 821 -17.91 -4.78 -37.18
C VAL A 821 -17.89 -4.06 -38.52
N ALA A 822 -17.06 -3.04 -38.65
CA ALA A 822 -16.85 -2.31 -39.90
C ALA A 822 -15.40 -1.85 -40.03
N TRP A 823 -14.80 -2.09 -41.19
CA TRP A 823 -13.51 -1.50 -41.56
C TRP A 823 -13.66 -0.01 -41.86
N SER A 824 -12.64 0.76 -41.47
CA SER A 824 -12.47 2.12 -41.96
C SER A 824 -12.14 2.11 -43.46
N PRO A 825 -12.49 3.17 -44.22
CA PRO A 825 -12.26 3.22 -45.67
C PRO A 825 -10.79 3.14 -46.09
N ASP A 826 -9.88 3.52 -45.21
CA ASP A 826 -8.42 3.43 -45.41
C ASP A 826 -7.84 2.05 -45.01
N GLY A 827 -8.65 1.17 -44.41
CA GLY A 827 -8.23 -0.15 -43.94
C GLY A 827 -7.33 -0.13 -42.70
N SER A 828 -7.12 1.04 -42.08
CA SER A 828 -6.23 1.19 -40.93
C SER A 828 -6.89 0.84 -39.59
N ARG A 829 -8.22 0.86 -39.53
CA ARG A 829 -8.99 0.68 -38.30
C ARG A 829 -10.24 -0.19 -38.48
N LEU A 830 -10.70 -0.74 -37.36
CA LEU A 830 -12.00 -1.40 -37.23
C LEU A 830 -12.86 -0.63 -36.23
N ALA A 831 -14.17 -0.57 -36.45
CA ALA A 831 -15.15 -0.14 -35.45
C ALA A 831 -16.08 -1.31 -35.11
N THR A 832 -16.39 -1.50 -33.83
CA THR A 832 -17.20 -2.62 -33.35
C THR A 832 -18.24 -2.18 -32.35
N GLY A 833 -19.45 -2.73 -32.45
CA GLY A 833 -20.57 -2.47 -31.54
C GLY A 833 -20.95 -3.72 -30.73
N SER A 834 -21.28 -3.54 -29.46
CA SER A 834 -21.58 -4.63 -28.53
C SER A 834 -22.81 -4.37 -27.66
N ASN A 835 -23.29 -5.45 -27.04
CA ASN A 835 -24.29 -5.42 -25.99
C ASN A 835 -23.83 -4.70 -24.72
N ASP A 836 -22.52 -4.50 -24.54
CA ASP A 836 -21.96 -3.73 -23.42
C ASP A 836 -22.22 -2.21 -23.53
N ARG A 837 -22.99 -1.79 -24.55
CA ARG A 837 -23.38 -0.40 -24.84
C ARG A 837 -22.20 0.48 -25.26
N THR A 838 -21.07 -0.13 -25.62
CA THR A 838 -19.89 0.57 -26.11
C THR A 838 -19.64 0.29 -27.58
N VAL A 839 -19.14 1.32 -28.27
CA VAL A 839 -18.46 1.14 -29.55
C VAL A 839 -16.97 1.22 -29.30
N ARG A 840 -16.21 0.31 -29.88
CA ARG A 840 -14.74 0.34 -29.80
C ARG A 840 -14.17 0.49 -31.18
N PHE A 841 -13.05 1.19 -31.27
CA PHE A 841 -12.26 1.21 -32.47
C PHE A 841 -10.86 0.68 -32.21
N TRP A 842 -10.38 -0.09 -33.17
CA TRP A 842 -9.19 -0.92 -33.08
C TRP A 842 -8.26 -0.54 -34.21
N ASP A 843 -6.96 -0.49 -33.93
CA ASP A 843 -5.95 -0.43 -34.96
C ASP A 843 -5.88 -1.82 -35.65
N ALA A 844 -5.81 -1.81 -36.98
CA ALA A 844 -5.71 -3.03 -37.79
C ALA A 844 -4.37 -3.76 -37.58
N GLU A 845 -3.33 -3.02 -37.22
CA GLU A 845 -2.00 -3.51 -36.81
C GLU A 845 -1.77 -3.21 -35.32
N ARG A 846 -0.73 -3.79 -34.68
CA ARG A 846 -0.51 -3.61 -33.23
C ARG A 846 -0.02 -2.22 -32.88
N ALA A 847 -0.31 -1.75 -31.66
CA ALA A 847 -0.01 -0.37 -31.26
C ALA A 847 1.47 0.04 -31.24
N ALA A 848 2.41 -0.91 -31.13
CA ALA A 848 3.86 -0.64 -31.19
C ALA A 848 4.48 -0.83 -32.59
N GLU A 849 3.72 -1.41 -33.52
CA GLU A 849 4.18 -1.66 -34.90
C GLU A 849 4.06 -0.36 -35.71
N VAL A 850 5.18 0.11 -36.25
CA VAL A 850 5.22 1.22 -37.22
C VAL A 850 4.86 0.71 -38.62
N ALA A 851 5.41 -0.44 -38.99
CA ALA A 851 5.14 -1.08 -40.27
C ALA A 851 5.32 -2.60 -40.19
N VAL A 852 4.54 -3.32 -40.99
CA VAL A 852 4.68 -4.78 -41.19
C VAL A 852 4.92 -5.03 -42.69
N LEU A 853 6.10 -5.55 -43.00
CA LEU A 853 6.53 -5.83 -44.35
C LEU A 853 6.28 -7.31 -44.64
N ARG A 854 5.34 -7.56 -45.56
CA ARG A 854 4.88 -8.90 -45.95
C ARG A 854 5.30 -9.20 -47.37
N GLY A 855 5.72 -10.44 -47.63
CA GLY A 855 6.06 -10.88 -48.98
C GLY A 855 6.88 -12.17 -49.05
N HIS A 856 7.62 -12.50 -48.00
CA HIS A 856 8.36 -13.76 -47.94
C HIS A 856 7.43 -14.97 -47.80
N ALA A 857 7.81 -16.08 -48.43
CA ALA A 857 7.06 -17.34 -48.38
C ALA A 857 7.51 -18.24 -47.21
N GLY A 858 8.71 -18.00 -46.67
CA GLY A 858 9.33 -18.74 -45.56
C GLY A 858 9.83 -17.81 -44.45
N THR A 859 10.42 -18.40 -43.41
CA THR A 859 11.00 -17.68 -42.27
C THR A 859 11.95 -16.59 -42.72
N VAL A 860 11.87 -15.41 -42.11
CA VAL A 860 12.85 -14.35 -42.31
C VAL A 860 13.97 -14.54 -41.30
N ALA A 861 15.19 -14.73 -41.79
CA ALA A 861 16.34 -15.13 -40.99
C ALA A 861 17.14 -13.93 -40.47
N ALA A 862 17.32 -12.90 -41.29
CA ALA A 862 18.10 -11.71 -40.96
C ALA A 862 17.51 -10.44 -41.58
N VAL A 863 17.84 -9.30 -40.98
CA VAL A 863 17.42 -7.97 -41.43
C VAL A 863 18.52 -6.95 -41.18
N ASP A 864 18.72 -6.01 -42.10
CA ASP A 864 19.70 -4.95 -41.92
C ASP A 864 19.26 -3.61 -42.56
N TRP A 865 19.75 -2.50 -42.00
CA TRP A 865 19.50 -1.15 -42.47
C TRP A 865 20.70 -0.60 -43.23
N SER A 866 20.45 -0.03 -44.41
CA SER A 866 21.42 0.85 -45.05
C SER A 866 21.55 2.18 -44.28
N ALA A 867 22.66 2.88 -44.48
CA ALA A 867 22.87 4.23 -43.95
C ALA A 867 21.78 5.25 -44.38
N ALA A 868 21.12 5.00 -45.51
CA ALA A 868 20.02 5.81 -46.02
C ALA A 868 18.64 5.45 -45.44
N GLY A 869 18.56 4.42 -44.57
CA GLY A 869 17.30 3.96 -43.97
C GLY A 869 16.49 3.02 -44.86
N VAL A 870 17.08 2.45 -45.92
CA VAL A 870 16.47 1.35 -46.70
C VAL A 870 16.73 0.02 -46.01
N LEU A 871 15.72 -0.83 -45.89
CA LEU A 871 15.79 -2.12 -45.20
C LEU A 871 16.04 -3.27 -46.18
N ALA A 872 16.87 -4.24 -45.82
CA ALA A 872 16.98 -5.51 -46.52
C ALA A 872 16.65 -6.69 -45.59
N SER A 873 16.08 -7.76 -46.13
CA SER A 873 15.77 -8.98 -45.38
C SER A 873 16.13 -10.25 -46.14
N ALA A 874 16.71 -11.22 -45.44
CA ALA A 874 17.05 -12.55 -45.95
C ALA A 874 16.05 -13.60 -45.46
N SER A 875 15.70 -14.57 -46.30
CA SER A 875 14.70 -15.58 -45.96
C SER A 875 15.06 -16.99 -46.41
N TYR A 876 14.47 -17.96 -45.72
CA TYR A 876 14.49 -19.38 -46.05
C TYR A 876 13.74 -19.69 -47.36
N ASP A 877 12.99 -18.73 -47.91
CA ASP A 877 12.43 -18.85 -49.26
C ASP A 877 13.45 -18.68 -50.39
N ARG A 878 14.75 -18.58 -50.04
CA ARG A 878 15.91 -18.45 -50.96
C ARG A 878 16.03 -17.09 -51.61
N THR A 879 15.27 -16.11 -51.14
CA THR A 879 15.28 -14.74 -51.66
C THR A 879 15.74 -13.74 -50.62
N VAL A 880 16.25 -12.63 -51.12
CA VAL A 880 16.50 -11.43 -50.33
C VAL A 880 15.58 -10.33 -50.83
N ARG A 881 15.00 -9.54 -49.94
CA ARG A 881 14.12 -8.43 -50.30
C ARG A 881 14.70 -7.11 -49.83
N VAL A 882 14.77 -6.15 -50.74
CA VAL A 882 15.09 -4.76 -50.42
C VAL A 882 13.79 -3.97 -50.41
N TRP A 883 13.45 -3.39 -49.27
CA TRP A 883 12.20 -2.70 -49.01
C TRP A 883 12.39 -1.20 -49.24
N ALA A 884 12.08 -0.76 -50.47
CA ALA A 884 12.09 0.64 -50.86
C ALA A 884 10.67 1.20 -50.98
N ASP A 885 10.55 2.52 -51.08
CA ASP A 885 9.25 3.22 -51.16
C ASP A 885 8.43 2.84 -52.41
N ASP A 886 9.09 2.40 -53.47
CA ASP A 886 8.49 1.90 -54.72
C ASP A 886 8.05 0.43 -54.65
N GLY A 887 8.25 -0.22 -53.49
CA GLY A 887 7.87 -1.61 -53.22
C GLY A 887 9.08 -2.53 -53.02
N PRO A 888 8.85 -3.79 -52.59
CA PRO A 888 9.93 -4.74 -52.33
C PRO A 888 10.58 -5.23 -53.62
N ARG A 889 11.87 -5.00 -53.76
CA ARG A 889 12.71 -5.60 -54.82
C ARG A 889 13.16 -6.98 -54.37
N VAL A 890 12.90 -7.99 -55.19
CA VAL A 890 13.24 -9.39 -54.88
C VAL A 890 14.54 -9.77 -55.58
N LEU A 891 15.57 -10.08 -54.80
CA LEU A 891 16.85 -10.58 -55.27
C LEU A 891 16.79 -12.12 -55.24
N SER A 892 16.97 -12.72 -56.41
CA SER A 892 16.89 -14.17 -56.59
C SER A 892 18.14 -14.66 -57.31
N GLY A 893 18.93 -15.47 -56.61
CA GLY A 893 20.19 -16.03 -57.12
C GLY A 893 20.74 -17.15 -56.23
N HIS A 894 20.50 -17.10 -54.92
CA HIS A 894 20.79 -18.22 -54.02
C HIS A 894 19.95 -19.46 -54.34
N THR A 895 20.56 -20.63 -54.20
CA THR A 895 19.90 -21.91 -54.53
C THR A 895 19.28 -22.61 -53.32
N ASP A 896 19.63 -22.15 -52.12
CA ASP A 896 19.19 -22.66 -50.82
C ASP A 896 18.90 -21.47 -49.87
N GLU A 897 18.51 -21.76 -48.62
CA GLU A 897 18.14 -20.78 -47.59
C GLU A 897 19.18 -19.65 -47.46
N VAL A 898 18.71 -18.40 -47.38
CA VAL A 898 19.58 -17.24 -47.09
C VAL A 898 19.48 -16.96 -45.59
N TRP A 899 20.63 -16.87 -44.91
CA TRP A 899 20.69 -16.78 -43.45
C TRP A 899 21.07 -15.41 -42.93
N ASP A 900 21.90 -14.66 -43.65
CA ASP A 900 22.36 -13.35 -43.20
C ASP A 900 22.41 -12.33 -44.35
N VAL A 901 22.29 -11.06 -44.00
CA VAL A 901 22.32 -9.92 -44.91
C VAL A 901 23.00 -8.72 -44.25
N ALA A 902 23.93 -8.07 -44.97
CA ALA A 902 24.66 -6.93 -44.46
C ALA A 902 24.87 -5.86 -45.54
N TRP A 903 24.41 -4.63 -45.27
CA TRP A 903 24.68 -3.46 -46.09
C TRP A 903 26.12 -2.99 -45.91
N SER A 904 26.73 -2.50 -46.99
CA SER A 904 27.96 -1.74 -46.90
C SER A 904 27.71 -0.42 -46.15
N PRO A 905 28.71 0.13 -45.44
CA PRO A 905 28.55 1.39 -44.68
C PRO A 905 28.10 2.58 -45.53
N ASP A 906 28.41 2.58 -46.82
CA ASP A 906 27.99 3.59 -47.79
C ASP A 906 26.57 3.36 -48.38
N GLY A 907 25.93 2.23 -48.05
CA GLY A 907 24.61 1.83 -48.55
C GLY A 907 24.57 1.47 -50.03
N THR A 908 25.72 1.32 -50.70
CA THR A 908 25.77 1.06 -52.16
C THR A 908 25.73 -0.41 -52.53
N ARG A 909 26.06 -1.31 -51.59
CA ARG A 909 26.15 -2.75 -51.80
C ARG A 909 25.51 -3.53 -50.65
N LEU A 910 25.07 -4.74 -50.96
CA LEU A 910 24.47 -5.67 -50.04
C LEU A 910 25.21 -7.01 -50.13
N ALA A 911 25.70 -7.55 -49.02
CA ALA A 911 26.27 -8.89 -48.96
C ALA A 911 25.24 -9.85 -48.35
N THR A 912 25.15 -11.07 -48.88
CA THR A 912 24.18 -12.08 -48.43
C THR A 912 24.88 -13.42 -48.29
N SER A 913 24.57 -14.15 -47.22
CA SER A 913 25.13 -15.48 -46.94
C SER A 913 24.07 -16.56 -47.03
N SER A 914 24.45 -17.75 -47.49
CA SER A 914 23.49 -18.84 -47.70
C SER A 914 24.04 -20.22 -47.35
N ARG A 915 23.09 -21.09 -47.06
CA ARG A 915 23.27 -22.54 -46.98
C ARG A 915 23.81 -23.16 -48.27
N ASP A 916 23.72 -22.47 -49.41
CA ASP A 916 24.33 -22.90 -50.67
C ASP A 916 25.87 -22.79 -50.71
N ARG A 917 26.49 -22.43 -49.58
CA ARG A 917 27.95 -22.29 -49.37
C ARG A 917 28.55 -21.05 -50.02
N THR A 918 27.73 -20.14 -50.53
CA THR A 918 28.20 -18.92 -51.19
C THR A 918 27.89 -17.66 -50.40
N VAL A 919 28.71 -16.64 -50.61
CA VAL A 919 28.37 -15.25 -50.32
C VAL A 919 28.11 -14.54 -51.63
N ARG A 920 27.00 -13.82 -51.75
CA ARG A 920 26.70 -12.99 -52.92
C ARG A 920 26.77 -11.52 -52.54
N VAL A 921 27.35 -10.73 -53.42
CA VAL A 921 27.38 -9.26 -53.30
C VAL A 921 26.50 -8.69 -54.39
N TRP A 922 25.58 -7.84 -53.98
CA TRP A 922 24.61 -7.16 -54.83
C TRP A 922 24.86 -5.67 -54.78
N THR A 923 24.54 -4.97 -55.84
CA THR A 923 24.42 -3.52 -55.84
C THR A 923 23.08 -3.08 -55.22
N ALA A 924 22.99 -1.84 -54.75
CA ALA A 924 21.78 -1.31 -54.11
C ALA A 924 20.53 -1.31 -55.02
N ASP A 925 20.72 -1.29 -56.35
CA ASP A 925 19.64 -1.44 -57.34
C ASP A 925 19.19 -2.90 -57.54
N GLY A 926 19.92 -3.86 -56.98
CA GLY A 926 19.57 -5.28 -56.96
C GLY A 926 20.28 -6.14 -58.01
N ALA A 927 21.29 -5.60 -58.71
CA ALA A 927 22.09 -6.40 -59.63
C ALA A 927 23.13 -7.24 -58.86
N GLU A 928 23.39 -8.46 -59.33
CA GLU A 928 24.45 -9.29 -58.76
C GLU A 928 25.83 -8.81 -59.24
N GLU A 929 26.70 -8.44 -58.30
CA GLU A 929 28.05 -7.95 -58.57
C GLU A 929 29.09 -9.08 -58.50
N ALA A 930 29.03 -9.92 -57.46
CA ALA A 930 30.00 -10.99 -57.25
C ALA A 930 29.40 -12.19 -56.50
N VAL A 931 29.96 -13.38 -56.76
CA VAL A 931 29.70 -14.62 -56.03
C VAL A 931 31.03 -15.11 -55.47
N LEU A 932 31.11 -15.27 -54.16
CA LEU A 932 32.26 -15.79 -53.43
C LEU A 932 31.94 -17.24 -53.01
N ASP A 933 32.53 -18.21 -53.69
CA ASP A 933 32.27 -19.65 -53.56
C ASP A 933 33.41 -20.41 -52.86
N GLY A 934 34.18 -19.70 -52.04
CA GLY A 934 35.40 -20.27 -51.44
C GLY A 934 35.16 -21.26 -50.30
N HIS A 935 34.05 -21.15 -49.56
CA HIS A 935 33.80 -21.94 -48.35
C HIS A 935 33.45 -23.41 -48.66
N ASP A 936 33.92 -24.32 -47.81
CA ASP A 936 33.73 -25.77 -48.02
C ASP A 936 32.36 -26.26 -47.48
N ASP A 937 31.70 -25.45 -46.65
CA ASP A 937 30.40 -25.74 -46.04
C ASP A 937 29.53 -24.47 -45.95
N TRP A 938 28.35 -24.58 -45.32
CA TRP A 938 27.36 -23.51 -45.23
C TRP A 938 27.94 -22.20 -44.68
N VAL A 939 27.55 -21.05 -45.25
CA VAL A 939 27.98 -19.74 -44.75
C VAL A 939 26.90 -19.17 -43.84
N ARG A 940 27.29 -18.85 -42.60
CA ARG A 940 26.38 -18.47 -41.50
C ARG A 940 26.18 -16.97 -41.35
N ALA A 941 27.24 -16.19 -41.51
CA ALA A 941 27.20 -14.75 -41.25
C ALA A 941 28.15 -13.99 -42.17
N VAL A 942 27.81 -12.74 -42.45
CA VAL A 942 28.60 -11.81 -43.27
C VAL A 942 28.64 -10.43 -42.61
N ALA A 943 29.78 -9.75 -42.69
CA ALA A 943 29.92 -8.40 -42.13
C ALA A 943 30.92 -7.55 -42.91
N TRP A 944 30.52 -6.33 -43.26
CA TRP A 944 31.41 -5.34 -43.88
C TRP A 944 32.29 -4.66 -42.84
N SER A 945 33.53 -4.37 -43.22
CA SER A 945 34.39 -3.47 -42.43
C SER A 945 33.80 -2.05 -42.40
N PRO A 946 34.04 -1.25 -41.35
CA PRO A 946 33.46 0.09 -41.22
C PRO A 946 33.82 1.07 -42.35
N ASP A 947 34.92 0.83 -43.05
CA ASP A 947 35.36 1.58 -44.23
C ASP A 947 34.82 1.02 -45.56
N GLY A 948 34.09 -0.11 -45.53
CA GLY A 948 33.50 -0.78 -46.68
C GLY A 948 34.53 -1.44 -47.62
N THR A 949 35.79 -1.58 -47.21
CA THR A 949 36.86 -2.11 -48.08
C THR A 949 36.99 -3.62 -48.02
N ARG A 950 36.51 -4.26 -46.94
CA ARG A 950 36.65 -5.70 -46.68
C ARG A 950 35.32 -6.32 -46.27
N LEU A 951 35.11 -7.56 -46.72
CA LEU A 951 33.95 -8.37 -46.37
C LEU A 951 34.41 -9.59 -45.58
N ALA A 952 33.91 -9.75 -44.35
CA ALA A 952 34.11 -10.94 -43.55
C ALA A 952 32.96 -11.92 -43.77
N SER A 953 33.28 -13.21 -43.85
CA SER A 953 32.31 -14.30 -43.95
C SER A 953 32.68 -15.44 -43.01
N ALA A 954 31.71 -16.00 -42.31
CA ALA A 954 31.87 -17.07 -41.32
C ALA A 954 31.09 -18.32 -41.73
N SER A 955 31.66 -19.51 -41.54
CA SER A 955 31.11 -20.76 -42.07
C SER A 955 31.17 -21.95 -41.10
N ASP A 956 30.31 -22.95 -41.37
CA ASP A 956 30.34 -24.29 -40.75
C ASP A 956 31.66 -25.04 -41.05
N ASP A 957 32.45 -24.60 -42.05
CA ASP A 957 33.80 -25.12 -42.32
C ASP A 957 34.85 -24.72 -41.26
N ARG A 958 34.44 -24.04 -40.19
CA ARG A 958 35.24 -23.57 -39.05
C ARG A 958 36.22 -22.45 -39.39
N THR A 959 36.03 -21.79 -40.53
CA THR A 959 36.88 -20.68 -40.98
C THR A 959 36.12 -19.36 -41.04
N ILE A 960 36.88 -18.28 -40.94
CA ILE A 960 36.43 -16.94 -41.31
C ILE A 960 37.28 -16.51 -42.51
N ARG A 961 36.65 -15.93 -43.53
CA ARG A 961 37.35 -15.40 -44.71
C ARG A 961 37.14 -13.90 -44.81
N LEU A 962 38.25 -13.17 -44.90
CA LEU A 962 38.26 -11.74 -45.17
C LEU A 962 38.60 -11.52 -46.64
N GLN A 963 37.64 -11.02 -47.40
CA GLN A 963 37.77 -10.72 -48.81
C GLN A 963 37.97 -9.21 -48.99
N ASP A 964 39.08 -8.80 -49.59
CA ASP A 964 39.26 -7.41 -49.97
C ASP A 964 38.47 -7.09 -51.24
N ARG A 965 38.06 -5.82 -51.35
CA ARG A 965 37.29 -5.30 -52.48
C ARG A 965 38.04 -5.33 -53.82
N ASP A 966 39.36 -5.37 -53.81
CA ASP A 966 40.19 -5.43 -55.03
C ASP A 966 40.24 -6.83 -55.67
N GLY A 967 39.60 -7.82 -55.05
CA GLY A 967 39.60 -9.20 -55.52
C GLY A 967 40.87 -9.97 -55.17
N SER A 968 41.66 -9.48 -54.20
CA SER A 968 42.80 -10.22 -53.64
C SER A 968 42.37 -11.58 -53.08
N ALA A 969 43.33 -12.50 -52.92
CA ALA A 969 43.03 -13.79 -52.30
C ALA A 969 42.57 -13.58 -50.84
N PRO A 970 41.47 -14.22 -50.39
CA PRO A 970 40.93 -13.95 -49.07
C PRO A 970 41.89 -14.39 -47.97
N LEU A 971 42.03 -13.56 -46.93
CA LEU A 971 42.72 -13.94 -45.71
C LEU A 971 41.84 -14.93 -44.93
N VAL A 972 42.32 -16.16 -44.76
CA VAL A 972 41.59 -17.24 -44.07
C VAL A 972 42.05 -17.32 -42.61
N LEU A 973 41.15 -17.03 -41.68
CA LEU A 973 41.37 -17.15 -40.25
C LEU A 973 40.94 -18.55 -39.77
N ARG A 974 41.84 -19.23 -39.05
CA ARG A 974 41.62 -20.58 -38.51
C ARG A 974 41.94 -20.59 -37.02
N GLY A 975 41.03 -21.10 -36.20
CA GLY A 975 41.25 -21.19 -34.76
C GLY A 975 40.06 -21.67 -33.93
N HIS A 976 38.85 -21.68 -34.51
CA HIS A 976 37.69 -22.32 -33.88
C HIS A 976 37.71 -23.85 -34.08
N GLU A 977 37.17 -24.57 -33.10
CA GLU A 977 37.10 -26.04 -33.12
C GLU A 977 35.78 -26.56 -33.69
N ASP A 978 34.77 -25.68 -33.81
CA ASP A 978 33.45 -25.96 -34.37
C ASP A 978 32.98 -24.82 -35.28
N THR A 979 31.75 -24.93 -35.78
CA THR A 979 31.05 -24.00 -36.66
C THR A 979 31.15 -22.55 -36.18
N VAL A 980 31.61 -21.65 -37.06
CA VAL A 980 31.59 -20.21 -36.79
C VAL A 980 30.22 -19.65 -37.13
N ARG A 981 29.52 -19.13 -36.13
CA ARG A 981 28.11 -18.72 -36.23
C ARG A 981 27.93 -17.24 -36.53
N ALA A 982 28.81 -16.39 -36.02
CA ALA A 982 28.70 -14.95 -36.18
C ALA A 982 30.07 -14.28 -36.29
N VAL A 983 30.11 -13.14 -36.96
CA VAL A 983 31.29 -12.30 -37.14
C VAL A 983 30.89 -10.83 -37.07
N CYS A 984 31.70 -9.99 -36.43
CA CYS A 984 31.47 -8.55 -36.36
C CYS A 984 32.80 -7.80 -36.30
N TRP A 985 32.85 -6.63 -36.92
CA TRP A 985 34.03 -5.76 -36.91
C TRP A 985 34.02 -4.84 -35.69
N SER A 986 35.21 -4.50 -35.18
CA SER A 986 35.32 -3.37 -34.26
C SER A 986 35.03 -2.05 -34.99
N PRO A 987 34.52 -1.01 -34.30
CA PRO A 987 34.16 0.26 -34.94
C PRO A 987 35.34 0.97 -35.64
N ASP A 988 36.57 0.71 -35.19
CA ASP A 988 37.80 1.23 -35.80
C ASP A 988 38.30 0.40 -37.02
N GLY A 989 37.68 -0.75 -37.30
CA GLY A 989 38.05 -1.67 -38.39
C GLY A 989 39.38 -2.43 -38.18
N ALA A 990 40.06 -2.23 -37.04
CA ALA A 990 41.35 -2.85 -36.75
C ALA A 990 41.23 -4.29 -36.24
N ARG A 991 40.10 -4.63 -35.62
CA ARG A 991 39.83 -5.93 -35.02
C ARG A 991 38.58 -6.57 -35.61
N LEU A 992 38.55 -7.89 -35.56
CA LEU A 992 37.39 -8.71 -35.91
C LEU A 992 37.06 -9.60 -34.74
N ALA A 993 35.79 -9.72 -34.36
CA ALA A 993 35.34 -10.73 -33.41
C ALA A 993 34.54 -11.82 -34.13
N SER A 994 34.76 -13.07 -33.73
CA SER A 994 34.01 -14.23 -34.22
C SER A 994 33.50 -15.08 -33.07
N ALA A 995 32.29 -15.61 -33.21
CA ALA A 995 31.67 -16.50 -32.23
C ALA A 995 31.41 -17.87 -32.88
N ALA A 996 31.67 -18.94 -32.13
CA ALA A 996 31.49 -20.29 -32.62
C ALA A 996 30.73 -21.20 -31.65
N GLN A 997 30.29 -22.32 -32.20
CA GLN A 997 29.56 -23.37 -31.49
C GLN A 997 30.44 -24.15 -30.50
N ASP A 998 31.75 -23.91 -30.48
CA ASP A 998 32.68 -24.43 -29.47
C ASP A 998 32.61 -23.67 -28.12
N GLY A 999 31.75 -22.64 -28.03
CA GLY A 999 31.59 -21.82 -26.84
C GLY A 999 32.67 -20.74 -26.69
N THR A 1000 33.42 -20.43 -27.74
CA THR A 1000 34.45 -19.39 -27.72
C THR A 1000 34.07 -18.18 -28.58
N VAL A 1001 34.47 -17.00 -28.10
CA VAL A 1001 34.55 -15.77 -28.90
C VAL A 1001 36.01 -15.39 -29.07
N LEU A 1002 36.47 -15.28 -30.31
CA LEU A 1002 37.84 -14.94 -30.65
C LEU A 1002 37.92 -13.53 -31.20
N ILE A 1003 38.91 -12.77 -30.72
CA ILE A 1003 39.22 -11.43 -31.25
C ILE A 1003 40.50 -11.53 -32.05
N TRP A 1004 40.43 -11.10 -33.30
CA TRP A 1004 41.50 -11.15 -34.29
C TRP A 1004 41.98 -9.75 -34.61
N GLU A 1005 43.26 -9.60 -34.89
CA GLU A 1005 43.80 -8.44 -35.60
C GLU A 1005 43.48 -8.59 -37.09
N ALA A 1006 42.69 -7.68 -37.64
CA ALA A 1006 42.14 -7.85 -38.98
C ALA A 1006 43.17 -7.75 -40.11
N GLY A 1007 44.33 -7.13 -39.87
CA GLY A 1007 45.38 -6.99 -40.89
C GLY A 1007 46.25 -8.25 -41.06
N THR A 1008 46.53 -8.94 -39.96
CA THR A 1008 47.47 -10.08 -39.92
C THR A 1008 46.77 -11.43 -39.73
N GLY A 1009 45.54 -11.41 -39.20
CA GLY A 1009 44.83 -12.60 -38.74
C GLY A 1009 45.35 -13.16 -37.42
N LEU A 1010 46.15 -12.40 -36.66
CA LEU A 1010 46.64 -12.82 -35.35
C LEU A 1010 45.49 -12.85 -34.34
N ARG A 1011 45.44 -13.93 -33.55
CA ARG A 1011 44.51 -14.09 -32.43
C ARG A 1011 45.01 -13.26 -31.25
N LEU A 1012 44.22 -12.25 -30.85
CA LEU A 1012 44.54 -11.34 -29.74
C LEU A 1012 44.01 -11.86 -28.41
N THR A 1013 42.70 -12.19 -28.38
CA THR A 1013 41.99 -12.50 -27.14
C THR A 1013 41.02 -13.67 -27.33
N VAL A 1014 40.75 -14.37 -26.25
CA VAL A 1014 39.83 -15.51 -26.17
C VAL A 1014 38.86 -15.28 -25.04
N LEU A 1015 37.57 -15.21 -25.34
CA LEU A 1015 36.53 -15.14 -24.34
C LEU A 1015 35.82 -16.50 -24.33
N SER A 1016 35.72 -17.12 -23.15
CA SER A 1016 34.97 -18.37 -22.99
C SER A 1016 33.55 -18.05 -22.55
N VAL A 1017 32.58 -18.55 -23.30
CA VAL A 1017 31.16 -18.39 -23.02
C VAL A 1017 30.66 -19.68 -22.34
N PRO A 1018 30.23 -19.61 -21.07
CA PRO A 1018 29.64 -20.75 -20.37
C PRO A 1018 28.42 -21.33 -21.12
N GLY A 1019 28.16 -22.62 -20.97
CA GLY A 1019 26.96 -23.24 -21.58
C GLY A 1019 27.09 -23.64 -23.06
N GLY A 1020 28.22 -23.36 -23.71
CA GLY A 1020 28.74 -24.21 -24.79
C GLY A 1020 28.42 -23.83 -26.23
N ALA A 1021 27.73 -22.73 -26.54
CA ALA A 1021 27.63 -22.23 -27.92
C ALA A 1021 27.43 -20.71 -27.97
N ALA A 1022 28.32 -20.00 -28.66
CA ALA A 1022 28.18 -18.57 -28.93
C ALA A 1022 27.55 -18.36 -30.31
N ARG A 1023 26.29 -17.89 -30.34
CA ARG A 1023 25.46 -17.86 -31.58
C ARG A 1023 25.47 -16.52 -32.32
N ALA A 1024 25.51 -15.42 -31.58
CA ALA A 1024 25.60 -14.07 -32.13
C ALA A 1024 26.51 -13.21 -31.25
N LEU A 1025 27.04 -12.14 -31.83
CA LEU A 1025 27.90 -11.19 -31.14
C LEU A 1025 27.75 -9.79 -31.74
N ALA A 1026 27.94 -8.76 -30.93
CA ALA A 1026 27.96 -7.37 -31.40
C ALA A 1026 28.95 -6.52 -30.60
N TRP A 1027 29.68 -5.67 -31.31
CA TRP A 1027 30.53 -4.64 -30.74
C TRP A 1027 29.72 -3.40 -30.37
N SER A 1028 30.03 -2.79 -29.23
CA SER A 1028 29.49 -1.46 -28.92
C SER A 1028 30.10 -0.42 -29.87
N PRO A 1029 29.36 0.63 -30.27
CA PRO A 1029 29.84 1.65 -31.20
C PRO A 1029 31.10 2.41 -30.72
N ASP A 1030 31.32 2.48 -29.41
CA ASP A 1030 32.52 3.09 -28.81
C ASP A 1030 33.73 2.15 -28.76
N GLY A 1031 33.56 0.87 -29.11
CA GLY A 1031 34.61 -0.14 -29.09
C GLY A 1031 34.97 -0.66 -27.69
N ALA A 1032 34.23 -0.27 -26.65
CA ALA A 1032 34.56 -0.62 -25.27
C ALA A 1032 34.02 -1.98 -24.83
N HIS A 1033 32.91 -2.44 -25.42
CA HIS A 1033 32.19 -3.63 -24.99
C HIS A 1033 31.92 -4.59 -26.15
N ILE A 1034 31.88 -5.88 -25.84
CA ILE A 1034 31.41 -6.94 -26.74
C ILE A 1034 30.27 -7.66 -26.04
N ALA A 1035 29.11 -7.75 -26.69
CA ALA A 1035 28.01 -8.58 -26.24
C ALA A 1035 28.02 -9.89 -27.05
N ALA A 1036 27.86 -11.03 -26.40
CA ALA A 1036 27.70 -12.31 -27.08
C ALA A 1036 26.73 -13.23 -26.34
N LEU A 1037 26.09 -14.09 -27.12
CA LEU A 1037 25.07 -15.01 -26.64
C LEU A 1037 25.67 -16.21 -25.92
N SER A 1038 25.05 -16.59 -24.80
CA SER A 1038 25.41 -17.74 -23.98
C SER A 1038 24.38 -18.87 -24.12
N GLY A 1039 24.81 -20.12 -23.91
CA GLY A 1039 23.97 -21.31 -24.13
C GLY A 1039 22.82 -21.47 -23.14
N ASP A 1040 22.81 -20.67 -22.07
CA ASP A 1040 21.88 -20.63 -20.95
C ASP A 1040 20.73 -19.61 -21.11
N HIS A 1041 20.42 -19.19 -22.35
CA HIS A 1041 19.41 -18.16 -22.66
C HIS A 1041 19.80 -16.73 -22.24
N GLU A 1042 21.07 -16.50 -21.89
CA GLU A 1042 21.56 -15.21 -21.43
C GLU A 1042 22.45 -14.53 -22.48
N VAL A 1043 22.62 -13.21 -22.34
CA VAL A 1043 23.62 -12.45 -23.09
C VAL A 1043 24.69 -11.97 -22.12
N ARG A 1044 25.96 -12.23 -22.42
CA ARG A 1044 27.08 -11.77 -21.60
C ARG A 1044 27.75 -10.59 -22.28
N VAL A 1045 28.19 -9.64 -21.47
CA VAL A 1045 28.86 -8.41 -21.94
C VAL A 1045 30.26 -8.38 -21.36
N TRP A 1046 31.27 -8.27 -22.22
CA TRP A 1046 32.68 -8.20 -21.83
C TRP A 1046 33.27 -6.84 -22.15
N SER A 1047 34.26 -6.43 -21.35
CA SER A 1047 35.16 -5.32 -21.67
C SER A 1047 36.10 -5.76 -22.79
N ALA A 1048 36.11 -5.04 -23.91
CA ALA A 1048 36.98 -5.33 -25.04
C ALA A 1048 38.47 -5.05 -24.73
N ALA A 1049 38.76 -4.21 -23.74
CA ALA A 1049 40.12 -3.87 -23.32
C ALA A 1049 40.68 -4.88 -22.31
N GLU A 1050 39.86 -5.29 -21.33
CA GLU A 1050 40.31 -6.13 -20.21
C GLU A 1050 40.00 -7.62 -20.41
N GLY A 1051 39.06 -7.96 -21.30
CA GLY A 1051 38.54 -9.31 -21.47
C GLY A 1051 37.71 -9.80 -20.27
N ALA A 1052 37.39 -8.92 -19.33
CA ALA A 1052 36.59 -9.22 -18.15
C ALA A 1052 35.09 -9.14 -18.45
N GLU A 1053 34.31 -10.05 -17.85
CA GLU A 1053 32.84 -10.00 -17.89
C GLU A 1053 32.34 -8.82 -17.05
N VAL A 1054 31.57 -7.94 -17.67
CA VAL A 1054 31.00 -6.73 -17.07
C VAL A 1054 29.62 -7.03 -16.48
N SER A 1055 28.79 -7.74 -17.24
CA SER A 1055 27.40 -8.01 -16.86
C SER A 1055 26.83 -9.22 -17.59
N VAL A 1056 25.71 -9.71 -17.05
CA VAL A 1056 24.90 -10.78 -17.64
C VAL A 1056 23.46 -10.30 -17.77
N LEU A 1057 22.90 -10.43 -18.97
CA LEU A 1057 21.53 -10.05 -19.31
C LEU A 1057 20.67 -11.31 -19.27
N SER A 1058 20.05 -11.52 -18.11
CA SER A 1058 19.14 -12.63 -17.85
C SER A 1058 17.69 -12.14 -17.88
N GLY A 1059 16.83 -12.77 -18.67
CA GLY A 1059 15.40 -12.48 -18.61
C GLY A 1059 14.55 -13.12 -19.71
N HIS A 1060 15.14 -13.49 -20.84
CA HIS A 1060 14.44 -14.24 -21.88
C HIS A 1060 14.02 -15.63 -21.38
N ASP A 1061 12.83 -16.06 -21.80
CA ASP A 1061 12.26 -17.36 -21.43
C ASP A 1061 12.59 -18.47 -22.46
N GLY A 1062 13.46 -18.14 -23.43
CA GLY A 1062 13.84 -19.00 -24.55
C GLY A 1062 15.20 -18.59 -25.14
N TRP A 1063 15.74 -19.37 -26.08
CA TRP A 1063 17.03 -19.08 -26.72
C TRP A 1063 17.03 -17.71 -27.36
N VAL A 1064 18.10 -16.95 -27.09
CA VAL A 1064 18.37 -15.68 -27.74
C VAL A 1064 19.05 -15.96 -29.08
N TRP A 1065 18.67 -15.23 -30.13
CA TRP A 1065 19.15 -15.47 -31.51
C TRP A 1065 20.06 -14.38 -32.03
N SER A 1066 19.77 -13.12 -31.72
CA SER A 1066 20.55 -11.97 -32.20
C SER A 1066 20.69 -10.90 -31.13
N VAL A 1067 21.73 -10.07 -31.27
CA VAL A 1067 22.06 -8.92 -30.42
C VAL A 1067 22.50 -7.75 -31.29
N ALA A 1068 21.99 -6.55 -31.00
CA ALA A 1068 22.37 -5.34 -31.73
C ALA A 1068 22.42 -4.12 -30.81
N TRP A 1069 23.52 -3.37 -30.87
CA TRP A 1069 23.67 -2.11 -30.13
C TRP A 1069 22.95 -0.97 -30.85
N SER A 1070 22.34 -0.07 -30.09
CA SER A 1070 21.86 1.20 -30.61
C SER A 1070 23.03 2.02 -31.13
N PRO A 1071 22.84 2.88 -32.14
CA PRO A 1071 23.93 3.70 -32.72
C PRO A 1071 24.64 4.60 -31.70
N ASP A 1072 23.96 5.00 -30.63
CA ASP A 1072 24.52 5.79 -29.53
C ASP A 1072 25.26 4.95 -28.46
N GLY A 1073 25.23 3.61 -28.58
CA GLY A 1073 25.86 2.66 -27.67
C GLY A 1073 25.20 2.52 -26.30
N ARG A 1074 24.05 3.16 -26.05
CA ARG A 1074 23.41 3.18 -24.73
C ARG A 1074 22.50 1.99 -24.48
N VAL A 1075 21.95 1.40 -25.52
CA VAL A 1075 20.90 0.38 -25.43
C VAL A 1075 21.32 -0.82 -26.27
N LEU A 1076 21.20 -2.01 -25.69
CA LEU A 1076 21.33 -3.27 -26.45
C LEU A 1076 19.94 -3.83 -26.72
N ALA A 1077 19.67 -4.25 -27.95
CA ALA A 1077 18.48 -5.01 -28.32
C ALA A 1077 18.82 -6.50 -28.43
N THR A 1078 17.92 -7.38 -27.98
CA THR A 1078 18.07 -8.84 -28.07
C THR A 1078 16.78 -9.48 -28.56
N THR A 1079 16.89 -10.54 -29.37
CA THR A 1079 15.75 -11.30 -29.91
C THR A 1079 15.73 -12.73 -29.38
N SER A 1080 14.56 -13.33 -29.23
CA SER A 1080 14.45 -14.69 -28.69
C SER A 1080 13.32 -15.51 -29.28
N THR A 1081 13.47 -16.83 -29.13
CA THR A 1081 12.40 -17.84 -29.31
C THR A 1081 11.19 -17.61 -28.41
N ASP A 1082 11.32 -16.82 -27.33
CA ASP A 1082 10.19 -16.38 -26.51
C ASP A 1082 9.25 -15.38 -27.23
N ARG A 1083 9.54 -15.11 -28.51
CA ARG A 1083 8.81 -14.22 -29.43
C ARG A 1083 8.94 -12.74 -29.09
N THR A 1084 9.87 -12.38 -28.21
CA THR A 1084 10.05 -10.99 -27.76
C THR A 1084 11.36 -10.39 -28.26
N VAL A 1085 11.35 -9.06 -28.36
CA VAL A 1085 12.57 -8.25 -28.46
C VAL A 1085 12.68 -7.38 -27.24
N ARG A 1086 13.84 -7.42 -26.58
CA ARG A 1086 14.08 -6.71 -25.32
C ARG A 1086 15.19 -5.71 -25.46
N LEU A 1087 15.03 -4.60 -24.75
CA LEU A 1087 15.99 -3.50 -24.69
C LEU A 1087 16.66 -3.50 -23.32
N TRP A 1088 17.97 -3.31 -23.30
CA TRP A 1088 18.80 -3.43 -22.11
C TRP A 1088 19.71 -2.24 -21.95
N ASP A 1089 19.91 -1.86 -20.70
CA ASP A 1089 21.07 -1.12 -20.24
C ASP A 1089 22.16 -2.17 -19.98
N ALA A 1090 22.93 -2.44 -21.05
CA ALA A 1090 23.84 -3.57 -21.09
C ALA A 1090 24.93 -3.51 -19.99
N PRO A 1091 25.64 -2.38 -19.76
CA PRO A 1091 26.63 -2.31 -18.69
C PRO A 1091 26.03 -2.51 -17.28
N ALA A 1092 24.80 -2.04 -17.06
CA ALA A 1092 24.12 -2.20 -15.77
C ALA A 1092 23.43 -3.56 -15.57
N GLY A 1093 23.35 -4.40 -16.61
CA GLY A 1093 22.66 -5.69 -16.55
C GLY A 1093 21.13 -5.57 -16.43
N ARG A 1094 20.53 -4.44 -16.84
CA ARG A 1094 19.13 -4.11 -16.53
C ARG A 1094 18.25 -4.06 -17.77
N GLU A 1095 17.12 -4.78 -17.73
CA GLU A 1095 16.07 -4.69 -18.76
C GLU A 1095 15.35 -3.32 -18.69
N LEU A 1096 15.24 -2.64 -19.84
CA LEU A 1096 14.58 -1.33 -19.98
C LEU A 1096 13.12 -1.46 -20.43
N ALA A 1097 12.86 -2.34 -21.40
CA ALA A 1097 11.54 -2.57 -21.98
C ALA A 1097 11.52 -3.85 -22.84
N VAL A 1098 10.32 -4.41 -23.04
CA VAL A 1098 10.01 -5.29 -24.17
C VAL A 1098 9.54 -4.41 -25.32
N ALA A 1099 10.36 -4.28 -26.37
CA ALA A 1099 10.08 -3.39 -27.50
C ALA A 1099 9.10 -3.99 -28.51
N ALA A 1100 9.14 -5.31 -28.67
CA ALA A 1100 8.36 -6.00 -29.70
C ALA A 1100 7.91 -7.38 -29.24
N VAL A 1101 6.77 -7.83 -29.79
CA VAL A 1101 6.28 -9.19 -29.63
C VAL A 1101 5.74 -9.70 -30.97
N HIS A 1102 6.31 -10.81 -31.44
CA HIS A 1102 5.93 -11.50 -32.66
C HIS A 1102 4.96 -12.66 -32.41
N ASP A 1103 4.37 -13.16 -33.50
CA ASP A 1103 3.49 -14.34 -33.47
C ASP A 1103 4.29 -15.65 -33.44
N ASP A 1104 5.57 -15.59 -33.81
CA ASP A 1104 6.52 -16.71 -33.84
C ASP A 1104 7.92 -16.25 -33.35
N GLU A 1105 8.90 -17.15 -33.34
CA GLU A 1105 10.28 -16.87 -32.93
C GLU A 1105 10.87 -15.66 -33.69
N VAL A 1106 11.63 -14.82 -32.99
CA VAL A 1106 12.35 -13.68 -33.59
C VAL A 1106 13.80 -14.07 -33.79
N TRP A 1107 14.25 -14.05 -35.04
CA TRP A 1107 15.58 -14.52 -35.45
C TRP A 1107 16.61 -13.40 -35.39
N ASP A 1108 16.23 -12.19 -35.79
CA ASP A 1108 17.20 -11.11 -35.93
C ASP A 1108 16.63 -9.71 -35.65
N VAL A 1109 17.51 -8.78 -35.31
CA VAL A 1109 17.20 -7.39 -34.96
C VAL A 1109 18.25 -6.42 -35.47
N ALA A 1110 17.79 -5.31 -36.05
CA ALA A 1110 18.66 -4.22 -36.48
C ALA A 1110 18.09 -2.86 -36.11
N TRP A 1111 18.95 -1.96 -35.63
CA TRP A 1111 18.59 -0.59 -35.31
C TRP A 1111 18.57 0.27 -36.56
N SER A 1112 17.60 1.18 -36.65
CA SER A 1112 17.64 2.23 -37.65
C SER A 1112 18.87 3.14 -37.41
N PRO A 1113 19.43 3.77 -38.47
CA PRO A 1113 20.60 4.64 -38.32
C PRO A 1113 20.37 5.83 -37.36
N ASP A 1114 19.12 6.28 -37.23
CA ASP A 1114 18.71 7.35 -36.31
C ASP A 1114 18.56 6.88 -34.83
N GLY A 1115 18.62 5.57 -34.57
CA GLY A 1115 18.45 4.96 -33.25
C GLY A 1115 17.03 5.02 -32.68
N THR A 1116 16.04 5.46 -33.46
CA THR A 1116 14.65 5.64 -33.01
C THR A 1116 13.77 4.42 -33.24
N ARG A 1117 14.17 3.53 -34.16
CA ARG A 1117 13.38 2.39 -34.62
C ARG A 1117 14.21 1.12 -34.64
N ILE A 1118 13.51 0.00 -34.55
CA ILE A 1118 14.10 -1.34 -34.59
C ILE A 1118 13.36 -2.15 -35.66
N ALA A 1119 14.10 -2.77 -36.56
CA ALA A 1119 13.59 -3.78 -37.47
C ALA A 1119 13.86 -5.17 -36.92
N THR A 1120 12.95 -6.10 -37.21
CA THR A 1120 12.96 -7.46 -36.66
C THR A 1120 12.57 -8.46 -37.72
N ALA A 1121 13.26 -9.59 -37.76
CA ALA A 1121 12.98 -10.72 -38.64
C ALA A 1121 12.41 -11.90 -37.83
N SER A 1122 11.34 -12.53 -38.31
CA SER A 1122 10.64 -13.58 -37.57
C SER A 1122 10.24 -14.80 -38.39
N GLY A 1123 10.05 -15.93 -37.69
CA GLY A 1123 9.44 -17.17 -38.19
C GLY A 1123 8.01 -16.98 -38.72
N ASP A 1124 7.33 -15.91 -38.32
CA ASP A 1124 6.00 -15.55 -38.81
C ASP A 1124 5.97 -15.09 -40.28
N ARG A 1125 7.14 -15.09 -40.94
CA ARG A 1125 7.36 -14.71 -42.35
C ARG A 1125 7.21 -13.21 -42.60
N THR A 1126 7.35 -12.40 -41.56
CA THR A 1126 7.28 -10.95 -41.64
C THR A 1126 8.56 -10.28 -41.16
N VAL A 1127 8.77 -9.08 -41.70
CA VAL A 1127 9.68 -8.11 -41.11
C VAL A 1127 8.84 -7.02 -40.47
N ARG A 1128 9.14 -6.65 -39.23
CA ARG A 1128 8.38 -5.61 -38.51
C ARG A 1128 9.29 -4.50 -38.03
N ILE A 1129 8.79 -3.28 -38.14
CA ILE A 1129 9.45 -2.07 -37.68
C ILE A 1129 8.72 -1.57 -36.44
N TRP A 1130 9.47 -1.32 -35.37
CA TRP A 1130 8.98 -0.94 -34.05
C TRP A 1130 9.61 0.39 -33.63
N GLU A 1131 8.89 1.18 -32.84
CA GLU A 1131 9.49 2.33 -32.15
C GLU A 1131 10.29 1.85 -30.93
N ALA A 1132 11.51 2.34 -30.77
CA ALA A 1132 12.35 2.03 -29.62
C ALA A 1132 12.02 2.96 -28.43
N VAL A 1133 10.95 2.65 -27.69
CA VAL A 1133 10.56 3.43 -26.51
C VAL A 1133 11.30 2.94 -25.27
N THR A 1134 12.27 3.71 -24.81
CA THR A 1134 13.10 3.39 -23.62
C THR A 1134 12.78 4.26 -22.39
N ASP A 1135 12.07 5.37 -22.58
CA ASP A 1135 11.63 6.23 -21.47
C ASP A 1135 10.41 5.64 -20.75
N GLY A 1136 10.57 5.44 -19.42
CA GLY A 1136 9.52 4.88 -18.57
C GLY A 1136 8.30 5.77 -18.45
N ALA A 1137 8.46 7.10 -18.46
CA ALA A 1137 7.32 8.01 -18.36
C ALA A 1137 6.50 8.02 -19.66
N ALA A 1138 7.17 8.06 -20.81
CA ALA A 1138 6.53 7.98 -22.11
C ALA A 1138 5.76 6.65 -22.30
N LEU A 1139 6.33 5.54 -21.81
CA LEU A 1139 5.67 4.22 -21.83
C LEU A 1139 4.36 4.24 -21.02
N VAL A 1140 4.38 4.79 -19.81
CA VAL A 1140 3.22 4.87 -18.93
C VAL A 1140 2.13 5.76 -19.53
N GLU A 1141 2.49 6.94 -20.06
CA GLU A 1141 1.52 7.82 -20.72
C GLU A 1141 0.88 7.18 -21.96
N ARG A 1142 1.67 6.47 -22.77
CA ARG A 1142 1.13 5.72 -23.92
C ARG A 1142 0.20 4.60 -23.46
N ALA A 1143 0.55 3.87 -22.41
CA ALA A 1143 -0.32 2.85 -21.83
C ALA A 1143 -1.63 3.44 -21.26
N ARG A 1144 -1.57 4.57 -20.55
CA ARG A 1144 -2.76 5.30 -20.08
C ARG A 1144 -3.70 5.67 -21.21
N SER A 1145 -3.15 6.13 -22.34
CA SER A 1145 -3.93 6.49 -23.53
C SER A 1145 -4.67 5.30 -24.18
N ARG A 1146 -4.30 4.06 -23.79
CA ARG A 1146 -4.85 2.81 -24.33
C ARG A 1146 -5.74 2.07 -23.33
N VAL A 1147 -5.93 2.59 -22.12
CA VAL A 1147 -6.79 1.98 -21.09
C VAL A 1147 -8.05 2.82 -20.85
N PHE A 1148 -9.21 2.23 -21.16
CA PHE A 1148 -10.50 2.94 -21.21
C PHE A 1148 -11.50 2.53 -20.11
N ARG A 1149 -11.00 1.87 -19.06
CA ARG A 1149 -11.74 1.53 -17.84
C ARG A 1149 -10.80 1.47 -16.65
N ARG A 1150 -11.35 1.51 -15.45
CA ARG A 1150 -10.63 1.20 -14.21
C ARG A 1150 -10.96 -0.23 -13.74
N LEU A 1151 -10.15 -0.75 -12.82
CA LEU A 1151 -10.48 -1.98 -12.12
C LEU A 1151 -11.74 -1.78 -11.28
N THR A 1152 -12.66 -2.74 -11.35
CA THR A 1152 -13.87 -2.77 -10.51
C THR A 1152 -13.52 -3.03 -9.05
N PRO A 1153 -14.40 -2.69 -8.08
CA PRO A 1153 -14.16 -3.02 -6.66
C PRO A 1153 -13.87 -4.51 -6.42
N ASP A 1154 -14.59 -5.39 -7.12
CA ASP A 1154 -14.42 -6.84 -7.02
C ASP A 1154 -13.06 -7.30 -7.60
N GLU A 1155 -12.65 -6.77 -8.75
CA GLU A 1155 -11.31 -7.02 -9.31
C GLU A 1155 -10.21 -6.50 -8.36
N ARG A 1156 -10.36 -5.31 -7.80
CA ARG A 1156 -9.39 -4.73 -6.85
C ARG A 1156 -9.29 -5.57 -5.58
N HIS A 1157 -10.42 -6.04 -5.06
CA HIS A 1157 -10.46 -6.94 -3.91
C HIS A 1157 -9.81 -8.29 -4.22
N ALA A 1158 -10.09 -8.88 -5.39
CA ALA A 1158 -9.46 -10.13 -5.82
C ALA A 1158 -7.94 -10.01 -6.00
N LEU A 1159 -7.48 -8.83 -6.45
CA LEU A 1159 -6.07 -8.51 -6.63
C LEU A 1159 -5.42 -7.96 -5.35
N MET A 1160 -6.15 -7.84 -4.23
CA MET A 1160 -5.67 -7.29 -2.97
C MET A 1160 -5.09 -5.86 -3.09
N ILE A 1161 -5.53 -5.09 -4.08
CA ILE A 1161 -5.07 -3.72 -4.31
C ILE A 1161 -5.76 -2.79 -3.28
N PRO A 1162 -5.00 -1.97 -2.52
CA PRO A 1162 -5.58 -1.03 -1.56
C PRO A 1162 -6.62 -0.10 -2.20
N ALA A 1163 -7.63 0.32 -1.43
CA ALA A 1163 -8.60 1.31 -1.90
C ALA A 1163 -7.88 2.56 -2.45
N PRO A 1164 -8.37 3.19 -3.53
CA PRO A 1164 -7.71 4.36 -4.08
C PRO A 1164 -7.75 5.46 -3.03
N ARG A 1165 -6.65 6.23 -2.92
CA ARG A 1165 -6.65 7.44 -2.08
C ARG A 1165 -7.82 8.33 -2.50
N PRO A 1166 -8.65 8.83 -1.57
CA PRO A 1166 -9.58 9.89 -1.92
C PRO A 1166 -8.77 11.03 -2.52
N ALA A 1167 -9.17 11.49 -3.71
CA ALA A 1167 -8.52 12.63 -4.34
C ALA A 1167 -8.52 13.80 -3.34
N PRO A 1168 -7.43 14.59 -3.24
CA PRO A 1168 -7.45 15.77 -2.39
C PRO A 1168 -8.66 16.62 -2.77
N GLU A 1169 -9.49 16.94 -1.77
CA GLU A 1169 -10.58 17.91 -1.91
C GLU A 1169 -9.95 19.22 -2.42
N GLY A 1170 -10.04 19.48 -3.72
CA GLY A 1170 -9.32 20.58 -4.37
C GLY A 1170 -9.03 20.43 -5.86
N THR A 1171 -9.28 19.27 -6.49
CA THR A 1171 -9.31 19.16 -7.96
C THR A 1171 -10.70 18.74 -8.42
N GLU A 1172 -11.60 19.73 -8.51
CA GLU A 1172 -12.81 19.60 -9.32
C GLU A 1172 -12.42 19.45 -10.79
N ASP A 1173 -12.17 18.21 -11.21
CA ASP A 1173 -12.20 17.84 -12.62
C ASP A 1173 -12.99 16.52 -12.77
N ALA A 1174 -14.19 16.49 -12.19
CA ALA A 1174 -15.18 15.43 -12.40
C ALA A 1174 -16.62 15.85 -12.00
N GLN A 1175 -17.05 17.05 -12.36
CA GLN A 1175 -18.48 17.35 -12.54
C GLN A 1175 -18.67 18.25 -13.76
N ARG A 1176 -18.69 17.66 -14.96
CA ARG A 1176 -19.44 18.31 -16.06
C ARG A 1176 -20.92 18.10 -15.76
N PRO A 1177 -21.71 19.17 -15.61
CA PRO A 1177 -23.05 19.08 -15.05
C PRO A 1177 -24.02 18.42 -16.03
N GLU A 1178 -24.88 17.58 -15.48
CA GLU A 1178 -26.23 17.37 -15.99
C GLU A 1178 -26.89 18.75 -16.15
N ARG A 1179 -26.89 19.29 -17.37
CA ARG A 1179 -27.88 20.31 -17.75
C ARG A 1179 -29.08 19.61 -18.35
N ALA A 1180 -29.97 19.19 -17.46
CA ALA A 1180 -31.39 19.23 -17.73
C ALA A 1180 -31.78 20.69 -18.02
N ASN A 1181 -32.38 20.96 -19.18
CA ASN A 1181 -33.47 21.92 -19.28
C ASN A 1181 -34.20 21.78 -20.63
N ARG A 1182 -35.52 21.63 -20.50
CA ARG A 1182 -36.63 22.03 -21.38
C ARG A 1182 -36.40 22.08 -22.89
#